data_AF-A0A327RQE3-F1
#
_entry.id   AF-A0A327RQE3-F1
#
_cell.length_a   1.000
_cell.length_b   1.000
_cell.length_c   1.000
_cell.angle_alpha   90.00
_cell.angle_beta   90.00
_cell.angle_gamma   90.00
#
_symmetry.space_group_name_H-M   'P 1'
#
loop_
_entity.id
_entity.type
_entity.pdbx_description
1 polymer ?
#
loop_
_entity_poly.entity_id
_entity_poly.type
_entity_poly.pdbx_seq_one_letter_code
_entity_poly.pdbx_strand_id
1 'polypeptide(L)'
;MKNIIFILSFLLVQVTVAQVTIIVEELPEDTPKDASIFISGDFEGWSGGHKDYQLQQVNGQYQITLPKTEQRILFKFTLGNWDTAESTDTGEAIDNRIYKFEKPNDTLKVKIAGWSHLFENEEVSTASKNVTILSEEFHIPQLNRKRRVWIYLPPDYNVSKQDYPVVYMHDGQNIFDAKTSGYGEWNVDETLDKLFKDNLKLIVVGIDNGNSKRLDEYSPWTNAKYGGGEGEAYVNFIVNTLKPYIDTNYNTKKDRTNTAIFGSSMGGLISHYAALKYPEVFGKVGVYSPAFWFAPEVKAFTKQHANLQNTKMYFLAGGKEGENAGFNEISQTVLDMNTVTSLLKDNGFPEENIQSKVVPEGKHNEELWRNNFEEAITWLFEDAIQKREFINAGFQDGEFLSVKVNDGEYRIKFYTSEIIESTFIPIEEDLNRKSHAVILSPEYCDARYSVDENYVYFNTKGISVKIQKQPFNISYYYKGQQITSVKNGYQKTDGFETISFNLTPNEVLYGGGARALGMNRRGNRLELYNKAHYGYEERSELMNYTMPIVVSSNKYLIHFDNAPIGFLDLDSKADNTITYETLSGRKTYQIVVGESWLDLTKNYTKLTGRQPMPPRWALGNFSSRFGYHSQKEVEATVQKFRDEEIPLDAIIIDIFWFGKTIQGTMGNLEFYRDSFPNPKQMIKGLKDNNVKTVLVTEPFVLTTSKRWDEAVKADVLAKDSIGNPYTFDFYFGNTGLIDIYNPKGKQWFQNIYKDLADIGVSGVWGDLGEPEVHPKGLLHATGTADEVHNIYGHHWAELVQDMYTQHFPNTRPFILMRAGSSGSQRFGMIPWSGDVNRTWGGLQSQPEIALQMGLQGLAYMHSDLGGFAGNNLDDELYARWLQYGVFQPIYRPHAQEDVPAEPVYRSDKAKALAKQAIELRYQLLPYNYNLVFENNQTGAPLMRPLFFDEENNAKLQTVASTYLWGKDFLVTPIVNANQTEAEVYFPNNNNWYNFYTTEKVEGGQTLSVKTEEHHIPTYVRGGAFIATAKPMQSIVEYNGNTFDLHYYFDASVAESERTLYNDDGNTKNAFEKGNYEILEFEAETLSNNLELEFEAEIGANYSASTKTIDVIIHNFPKSPKRIKFNRNKIEFNYNEVSKTLTFQVKWNTSKEVEAQIKY
;
A
#
# COMPACT_ATOMS: atom_id res chain seq x y z
N MET A 1 18.54 11.76 86.44
CA MET A 1 18.41 13.24 86.35
C MET A 1 19.37 13.71 85.25
N LYS A 2 18.94 14.58 84.31
CA LYS A 2 19.35 16.01 84.18
C LYS A 2 20.87 16.22 84.23
N ASN A 3 21.58 16.95 83.34
CA ASN A 3 21.25 17.91 82.28
C ASN A 3 22.54 18.17 81.42
N ILE A 4 22.63 18.78 80.21
CA ILE A 4 21.68 19.28 79.18
C ILE A 4 22.44 19.54 77.83
N ILE A 5 21.71 19.74 76.72
CA ILE A 5 22.11 20.35 75.41
C ILE A 5 23.00 19.56 74.40
N PHE A 6 22.57 19.67 73.14
CA PHE A 6 23.16 19.26 71.86
C PHE A 6 23.03 20.48 70.92
N ILE A 7 24.00 20.80 70.05
CA ILE A 7 23.82 21.79 68.95
C ILE A 7 24.48 21.26 67.67
N LEU A 8 23.83 21.48 66.52
CA LEU A 8 24.26 21.04 65.20
C LEU A 8 25.26 22.02 64.55
N SER A 9 26.04 21.49 63.60
CA SER A 9 26.65 22.26 62.51
C SER A 9 25.95 21.91 61.20
N PHE A 10 25.35 22.88 60.52
CA PHE A 10 24.85 22.74 59.15
C PHE A 10 25.08 24.05 58.40
N LEU A 11 25.88 24.03 57.33
CA LEU A 11 25.98 25.19 56.44
C LEU A 11 24.77 25.19 55.50
N LEU A 12 24.06 26.32 55.46
CA LEU A 12 23.07 26.61 54.43
C LEU A 12 23.79 26.90 53.11
N VAL A 13 24.02 25.85 52.32
CA VAL A 13 24.20 25.99 50.88
C VAL A 13 22.84 26.42 50.32
N GLN A 14 22.74 27.65 49.80
CA GLN A 14 21.62 28.01 48.94
C GLN A 14 21.76 27.23 47.64
N VAL A 15 21.08 26.10 47.54
CA VAL A 15 20.86 25.40 46.28
C VAL A 15 20.01 26.32 45.42
N THR A 16 20.62 27.00 44.45
CA THR A 16 19.90 27.66 43.37
C THR A 16 19.27 26.58 42.50
N VAL A 17 18.05 26.17 42.85
CA VAL A 17 17.21 25.32 42.01
C VAL A 17 17.07 26.02 40.67
N ALA A 18 17.36 25.31 39.59
CA ALA A 18 17.23 25.87 38.26
C ALA A 18 15.76 26.22 37.97
N GLN A 19 15.51 27.26 37.18
CA GLN A 19 14.17 27.83 37.00
C GLN A 19 14.06 28.62 35.68
N VAL A 20 12.84 28.74 35.17
CA VAL A 20 12.49 29.64 34.06
C VAL A 20 11.49 30.67 34.53
N THR A 21 11.78 31.95 34.30
CA THR A 21 10.77 33.02 34.43
C THR A 21 10.12 33.23 33.07
N ILE A 22 8.83 32.95 32.98
CA ILE A 22 8.03 33.18 31.78
C ILE A 22 7.38 34.56 31.92
N ILE A 23 7.59 35.44 30.93
CA ILE A 23 7.08 36.81 30.91
C ILE A 23 6.21 37.00 29.66
N VAL A 24 4.96 37.40 29.85
CA VAL A 24 4.08 37.85 28.76
C VAL A 24 4.43 39.29 28.44
N GLU A 25 5.02 39.52 27.27
CA GLU A 25 5.44 40.85 26.82
C GLU A 25 4.30 41.64 26.16
N GLU A 26 3.34 40.94 25.57
CA GLU A 26 2.25 41.51 24.77
C GLU A 26 0.98 40.66 24.95
N LEU A 27 -0.15 41.35 25.06
CA LEU A 27 -1.49 40.81 25.24
C LEU A 27 -2.42 41.40 24.17
N PRO A 28 -3.49 40.68 23.77
CA PRO A 28 -4.53 41.24 22.90
C PRO A 28 -5.17 42.48 23.53
N GLU A 29 -5.48 43.52 22.75
CA GLU A 29 -6.07 44.77 23.26
C GLU A 29 -7.41 44.54 23.98
N ASP A 30 -8.18 43.54 23.54
CA ASP A 30 -9.47 43.13 24.11
C ASP A 30 -9.36 42.26 25.38
N THR A 31 -8.15 42.02 25.90
CA THR A 31 -7.97 41.31 27.18
C THR A 31 -8.68 42.08 28.31
N PRO A 32 -9.60 41.47 29.07
CA PRO A 32 -10.33 42.17 30.12
C PRO A 32 -9.38 42.74 31.18
N LYS A 33 -9.56 44.00 31.57
CA LYS A 33 -8.57 44.76 32.36
C LYS A 33 -8.34 44.25 33.78
N ASP A 34 -9.29 43.49 34.32
CA ASP A 34 -9.22 42.83 35.63
C ASP A 34 -8.95 41.31 35.51
N ALA A 35 -8.57 40.82 34.32
CA ALA A 35 -8.37 39.40 34.07
C ALA A 35 -7.20 38.81 34.86
N SER A 36 -7.43 37.63 35.42
CA SER A 36 -6.39 36.78 36.00
C SER A 36 -5.90 35.81 34.92
N ILE A 37 -4.64 35.95 34.52
CA ILE A 37 -4.00 35.06 33.54
C ILE A 37 -3.37 33.89 34.28
N PHE A 38 -3.59 32.67 33.81
CA PHE A 38 -3.02 31.44 34.34
C PHE A 38 -2.13 30.78 33.29
N ILE A 39 -1.11 30.05 33.73
CA ILE A 39 -0.41 29.07 32.91
C ILE A 39 -0.92 27.67 33.30
N SER A 40 -1.29 26.86 32.30
CA SER A 40 -1.77 25.49 32.48
C SER A 40 -0.94 24.55 31.62
N GLY A 41 -0.64 23.35 32.12
CA GLY A 41 0.39 22.51 31.53
C GLY A 41 0.58 21.15 32.20
N ASP A 42 1.54 20.39 31.68
CA ASP A 42 1.88 19.04 32.14
C ASP A 42 2.35 18.99 33.61
N PHE A 43 3.00 20.05 34.10
CA PHE A 43 3.43 20.21 35.50
C PHE A 43 2.28 20.41 36.50
N GLU A 44 1.05 20.69 36.07
CA GLU A 44 -0.11 20.90 36.95
C GLU A 44 -1.35 20.07 36.58
N GLY A 45 -1.32 19.35 35.46
CA GLY A 45 -2.37 18.42 35.05
C GLY A 45 -3.42 19.02 34.12
N TRP A 46 -3.09 20.10 33.40
CA TRP A 46 -3.96 20.76 32.42
C TRP A 46 -5.32 21.23 32.99
N SER A 47 -5.31 21.85 34.18
CA SER A 47 -6.54 22.28 34.86
C SER A 47 -7.29 23.43 34.16
N GLY A 48 -6.59 24.19 33.31
CA GLY A 48 -7.08 25.43 32.71
C GLY A 48 -7.16 26.62 33.68
N GLY A 49 -6.82 26.49 34.98
CA GLY A 49 -7.03 27.59 35.94
C GLY A 49 -6.55 27.39 37.39
N HIS A 50 -5.57 26.52 37.65
CA HIS A 50 -5.10 26.26 39.02
C HIS A 50 -4.40 27.48 39.64
N LYS A 51 -4.84 27.89 40.83
CA LYS A 51 -4.47 29.18 41.45
C LYS A 51 -2.99 29.39 41.71
N ASP A 52 -2.26 28.33 42.05
CA ASP A 52 -0.81 28.41 42.29
C ASP A 52 -0.01 28.73 41.02
N TYR A 53 -0.65 28.64 39.85
CA TYR A 53 -0.08 28.94 38.52
C TYR A 53 -0.69 30.20 37.88
N GLN A 54 -1.29 31.08 38.69
CA GLN A 54 -1.68 32.43 38.27
C GLN A 54 -0.43 33.31 38.08
N LEU A 55 -0.36 34.03 36.97
CA LEU A 55 0.73 34.97 36.69
C LEU A 55 0.62 36.22 37.58
N GLN A 56 1.76 36.68 38.09
CA GLN A 56 1.88 37.87 38.93
C GLN A 56 2.28 39.07 38.07
N GLN A 57 1.63 40.21 38.28
CA GLN A 57 1.97 41.44 37.57
C GLN A 57 3.16 42.15 38.25
N VAL A 58 4.26 42.31 37.53
CA VAL A 58 5.50 42.95 38.00
C VAL A 58 5.93 44.01 36.99
N ASN A 59 6.11 45.26 37.44
CA ASN A 59 6.44 46.41 36.59
C ASN A 59 5.51 46.62 35.36
N GLY A 60 4.27 46.12 35.44
CA GLY A 60 3.26 46.19 34.37
C GLY A 60 3.16 44.95 33.48
N GLN A 61 4.14 44.05 33.49
CA GLN A 61 4.12 42.79 32.73
C GLN A 61 3.62 41.62 33.60
N TYR A 62 2.95 40.64 33.00
CA TYR A 62 2.55 39.42 33.68
C TYR A 62 3.67 38.39 33.61
N GLN A 63 4.04 37.80 34.75
CA GLN A 63 5.11 36.81 34.82
C GLN A 63 4.88 35.71 35.86
N ILE A 64 5.49 34.55 35.65
CA ILE A 64 5.57 33.45 36.62
C ILE A 64 6.94 32.77 36.52
N THR A 65 7.47 32.30 37.65
CA THR A 65 8.74 31.55 37.68
C THR A 65 8.47 30.11 38.06
N LEU A 66 8.79 29.18 37.15
CA LEU A 66 8.61 27.74 37.34
C LEU A 66 9.95 27.06 37.63
N PRO A 67 10.01 26.12 38.60
CA PRO A 67 11.21 25.34 38.87
C PRO A 67 11.52 24.37 37.73
N LYS A 68 12.79 24.03 37.56
CA LYS A 68 13.26 23.05 36.58
C LYS A 68 12.77 21.65 36.94
N THR A 69 12.06 21.03 36.01
CA THR A 69 11.85 19.57 35.95
C THR A 69 12.98 18.91 35.15
N GLU A 70 13.13 17.59 35.25
CA GLU A 70 14.14 16.85 34.44
C GLU A 70 13.71 16.65 32.97
N GLN A 71 12.54 17.15 32.58
CA GLN A 71 11.95 17.01 31.25
C GLN A 71 11.70 18.38 30.60
N ARG A 72 11.12 18.40 29.40
CA ARG A 72 10.49 19.63 28.85
C ARG A 72 9.21 19.93 29.64
N ILE A 73 8.74 21.17 29.56
CA ILE A 73 7.35 21.51 29.93
C ILE A 73 6.54 21.85 28.68
N LEU A 74 5.30 21.40 28.68
CA LEU A 74 4.24 21.72 27.73
C LEU A 74 3.20 22.59 28.42
N PHE A 75 2.83 23.72 27.82
CA PHE A 75 1.92 24.67 28.46
C PHE A 75 1.09 25.51 27.48
N LYS A 76 0.03 26.13 28.00
CA LYS A 76 -0.76 27.21 27.40
C LYS A 76 -1.13 28.25 28.46
N PHE A 77 -1.54 29.44 28.01
CA PHE A 77 -2.21 30.43 28.86
C PHE A 77 -3.73 30.34 28.75
N THR A 78 -4.41 30.74 29.83
CA THR A 78 -5.88 30.87 29.91
C THR A 78 -6.28 32.07 30.77
N LEU A 79 -7.57 32.44 30.76
CA LEU A 79 -8.17 33.34 31.76
C LEU A 79 -8.90 32.59 32.89
N GLY A 80 -8.57 31.32 33.12
CA GLY A 80 -9.05 30.50 34.24
C GLY A 80 -9.94 29.32 33.89
N ASN A 81 -10.20 29.06 32.60
CA ASN A 81 -10.76 27.81 32.08
C ASN A 81 -10.27 27.53 30.65
N TRP A 82 -10.64 26.39 30.05
CA TRP A 82 -10.22 26.04 28.69
C TRP A 82 -10.96 26.78 27.58
N ASP A 83 -12.19 27.26 27.82
CA ASP A 83 -12.93 28.09 26.86
C ASP A 83 -12.18 29.42 26.60
N THR A 84 -11.45 29.91 27.60
CA THR A 84 -10.63 31.13 27.60
C THR A 84 -9.14 30.88 27.29
N ALA A 85 -8.81 29.81 26.56
CA ALA A 85 -7.44 29.51 26.16
C ALA A 85 -6.85 30.56 25.19
N GLU A 86 -5.52 30.62 25.12
CA GLU A 86 -4.84 31.41 24.10
C GLU A 86 -5.01 30.84 22.68
N SER A 87 -5.09 31.75 21.71
CA SER A 87 -5.34 31.48 20.29
C SER A 87 -4.48 32.39 19.39
N THR A 88 -4.62 32.25 18.08
CA THR A 88 -4.16 33.27 17.11
C THR A 88 -4.93 34.58 17.29
N ASP A 89 -4.49 35.62 16.59
CA ASP A 89 -5.22 36.88 16.36
C ASP A 89 -6.48 36.72 15.48
N THR A 90 -6.80 35.50 15.06
CA THR A 90 -8.02 35.11 14.34
C THR A 90 -8.90 34.10 15.10
N GLY A 91 -8.50 33.67 16.31
CA GLY A 91 -9.26 32.73 17.15
C GLY A 91 -8.94 31.25 16.97
N GLU A 92 -8.07 30.90 16.04
CA GLU A 92 -7.62 29.52 15.82
C GLU A 92 -6.85 28.99 17.04
N ALA A 93 -7.13 27.75 17.43
CA ALA A 93 -6.46 27.11 18.55
C ALA A 93 -4.99 26.80 18.22
N ILE A 94 -4.06 27.51 18.86
CA ILE A 94 -2.62 27.26 18.68
C ILE A 94 -2.18 25.96 19.38
N ASP A 95 -1.05 25.40 18.97
CA ASP A 95 -0.45 24.23 19.64
C ASP A 95 0.03 24.52 21.07
N ASN A 96 0.26 23.45 21.84
CA ASN A 96 0.86 23.55 23.18
C ASN A 96 2.30 24.10 23.09
N ARG A 97 2.58 25.21 23.78
CA ARG A 97 3.91 25.82 23.83
C ARG A 97 4.89 24.87 24.53
N ILE A 98 6.13 24.84 24.03
CA ILE A 98 7.17 23.91 24.50
C ILE A 98 8.36 24.70 25.03
N TYR A 99 8.83 24.39 26.24
CA TYR A 99 10.09 24.91 26.76
C TYR A 99 11.02 23.80 27.27
N LYS A 100 12.31 23.92 26.94
CA LYS A 100 13.39 23.01 27.34
C LYS A 100 14.35 23.73 28.29
N PHE A 101 14.66 23.12 29.44
CA PHE A 101 15.53 23.73 30.45
C PHE A 101 17.03 23.65 30.11
N GLU A 102 17.45 24.43 29.11
CA GLU A 102 18.83 24.47 28.59
C GLU A 102 19.81 25.27 29.49
N LYS A 103 19.31 26.24 30.28
CA LYS A 103 20.12 27.06 31.20
C LYS A 103 19.63 26.96 32.66
N PRO A 104 20.48 27.22 33.68
CA PRO A 104 20.07 27.14 35.09
C PRO A 104 19.08 28.23 35.52
N ASN A 105 19.26 29.47 35.05
CA ASN A 105 18.25 30.51 35.16
C ASN A 105 18.05 31.05 33.75
N ASP A 106 16.81 31.08 33.27
CA ASP A 106 16.46 31.62 31.95
C ASP A 106 15.19 32.47 32.01
N THR A 107 14.94 33.24 30.95
CA THR A 107 13.75 34.08 30.85
C THR A 107 13.09 33.90 29.49
N LEU A 108 11.96 33.18 29.49
CA LEU A 108 11.17 32.95 28.28
C LEU A 108 10.19 34.11 28.10
N LYS A 109 10.31 34.81 26.98
CA LYS A 109 9.41 35.90 26.60
C LYS A 109 8.37 35.39 25.61
N VAL A 110 7.10 35.66 25.86
CA VAL A 110 5.97 35.19 25.06
C VAL A 110 5.02 36.34 24.71
N LYS A 111 4.28 36.16 23.62
CA LYS A 111 3.18 37.02 23.18
C LYS A 111 1.92 36.16 23.07
N ILE A 112 0.79 36.69 23.54
CA ILE A 112 -0.52 36.07 23.36
C ILE A 112 -1.22 36.87 22.25
N ALA A 113 -1.67 36.20 21.19
CA ALA A 113 -2.21 36.85 20.00
C ALA A 113 -3.73 37.02 20.05
N GLY A 114 -4.44 36.07 20.66
CA GLY A 114 -5.86 36.17 20.97
C GLY A 114 -6.26 35.26 22.15
N TRP A 115 -7.54 35.33 22.53
CA TRP A 115 -8.18 34.40 23.47
C TRP A 115 -9.39 33.76 22.79
N SER A 116 -9.52 32.43 22.80
CA SER A 116 -10.51 31.68 22.01
C SER A 116 -11.95 32.19 22.18
N HIS A 117 -12.40 32.39 23.42
CA HIS A 117 -13.74 32.93 23.73
C HIS A 117 -14.05 34.35 23.21
N LEU A 118 -13.07 35.10 22.69
CA LEU A 118 -13.28 36.43 22.09
C LEU A 118 -13.53 36.39 20.58
N PHE A 119 -13.42 35.20 19.96
CA PHE A 119 -13.70 34.99 18.55
C PHE A 119 -14.94 34.10 18.41
N GLU A 120 -15.87 34.52 17.55
CA GLU A 120 -16.99 33.67 17.15
C GLU A 120 -16.46 32.60 16.18
N ASN A 121 -16.01 31.47 16.74
CA ASN A 121 -15.72 30.26 15.95
C ASN A 121 -17.02 29.77 15.30
N GLU A 122 -17.27 30.19 14.06
CA GLU A 122 -18.22 29.52 13.19
C GLU A 122 -17.73 28.10 12.94
N GLU A 123 -18.31 27.12 13.63
CA GLU A 123 -18.16 25.72 13.25
C GLU A 123 -18.51 25.55 11.78
N VAL A 124 -17.67 24.84 11.03
CA VAL A 124 -17.91 24.59 9.60
C VAL A 124 -19.00 23.53 9.51
N SER A 125 -20.08 23.85 8.78
CA SER A 125 -21.19 22.92 8.57
C SER A 125 -20.68 21.64 7.90
N THR A 126 -21.01 20.49 8.50
CA THR A 126 -20.66 19.16 7.97
C THR A 126 -21.65 18.69 6.90
N ALA A 127 -22.83 19.30 6.85
CA ALA A 127 -23.94 18.90 5.99
C ALA A 127 -23.56 18.77 4.50
N SER A 128 -23.92 17.63 3.92
CA SER A 128 -23.77 17.36 2.48
C SER A 128 -24.60 18.33 1.63
N LYS A 129 -24.15 18.61 0.41
CA LYS A 129 -24.67 19.68 -0.47
C LYS A 129 -26.14 19.52 -0.89
N ASN A 130 -26.72 18.37 -0.58
CA ASN A 130 -28.07 17.90 -0.86
C ASN A 130 -28.97 17.86 0.39
N VAL A 131 -28.44 18.23 1.56
CA VAL A 131 -29.19 18.65 2.74
C VAL A 131 -29.60 20.12 2.57
N THR A 132 -30.86 20.44 2.87
CA THR A 132 -31.36 21.82 2.92
C THR A 132 -32.36 22.02 4.06
N ILE A 133 -32.46 23.25 4.58
CA ILE A 133 -33.55 23.61 5.49
C ILE A 133 -34.81 23.85 4.64
N LEU A 134 -35.79 22.95 4.78
CA LEU A 134 -37.09 23.02 4.09
C LEU A 134 -37.89 24.23 4.57
N SER A 135 -37.84 24.52 5.87
CA SER A 135 -38.41 25.74 6.47
C SER A 135 -37.91 25.90 7.90
N GLU A 136 -37.42 27.10 8.25
CA GLU A 136 -37.09 27.50 9.64
C GLU A 136 -38.32 27.51 10.57
N GLU A 137 -39.48 27.83 10.01
CA GLU A 137 -40.68 28.18 10.76
C GLU A 137 -41.91 27.37 10.30
N PHE A 138 -41.72 26.08 9.98
CA PHE A 138 -42.80 25.20 9.52
C PHE A 138 -43.93 25.16 10.55
N HIS A 139 -45.14 25.53 10.13
CA HIS A 139 -46.28 25.66 11.03
C HIS A 139 -46.84 24.28 11.45
N ILE A 140 -46.96 24.07 12.76
CA ILE A 140 -47.54 22.89 13.40
C ILE A 140 -48.93 23.26 13.95
N PRO A 141 -50.02 23.12 13.17
CA PRO A 141 -51.35 23.49 13.63
C PRO A 141 -51.86 22.62 14.78
N GLN A 142 -51.43 21.36 14.89
CA GLN A 142 -51.83 20.42 15.96
C GLN A 142 -51.29 20.82 17.34
N LEU A 143 -50.20 21.60 17.40
CA LEU A 143 -49.60 22.11 18.64
C LEU A 143 -49.68 23.64 18.77
N ASN A 144 -50.19 24.33 17.73
CA ASN A 144 -50.14 25.78 17.55
C ASN A 144 -48.70 26.33 17.73
N ARG A 145 -47.74 25.74 17.01
CA ARG A 145 -46.29 26.01 17.10
C ARG A 145 -45.66 26.18 15.72
N LYS A 146 -44.36 26.47 15.71
CA LYS A 146 -43.48 26.41 14.54
C LYS A 146 -42.31 25.46 14.83
N ARG A 147 -41.67 24.93 13.78
CA ARG A 147 -40.46 24.11 13.89
C ARG A 147 -39.59 24.23 12.65
N ARG A 148 -38.27 24.17 12.83
CA ARG A 148 -37.34 23.96 11.72
C ARG A 148 -37.48 22.52 11.20
N VAL A 149 -37.65 22.40 9.89
CA VAL A 149 -37.66 21.12 9.18
C VAL A 149 -36.56 21.14 8.14
N TRP A 150 -35.81 20.05 8.08
CA TRP A 150 -34.73 19.77 7.14
C TRP A 150 -35.19 18.75 6.10
N ILE A 151 -34.57 18.78 4.93
CA ILE A 151 -34.72 17.73 3.92
C ILE A 151 -33.38 17.39 3.27
N TYR A 152 -33.02 16.11 3.33
CA TYR A 152 -31.99 15.49 2.51
C TYR A 152 -32.64 14.89 1.27
N LEU A 153 -32.06 15.16 0.10
CA LEU A 153 -32.44 14.58 -1.18
C LEU A 153 -31.29 13.68 -1.70
N PRO A 154 -31.58 12.55 -2.37
CA PRO A 154 -30.51 11.74 -2.95
C PRO A 154 -29.80 12.52 -4.09
N PRO A 155 -28.48 12.35 -4.32
CA PRO A 155 -27.72 13.16 -5.27
C PRO A 155 -28.30 13.29 -6.69
N ASP A 156 -28.97 12.25 -7.22
CA ASP A 156 -29.60 12.30 -8.55
C ASP A 156 -30.97 13.01 -8.61
N TYR A 157 -31.53 13.47 -7.49
CA TYR A 157 -32.92 13.95 -7.40
C TYR A 157 -33.27 15.03 -8.44
N ASN A 158 -32.35 15.94 -8.74
CA ASN A 158 -32.57 17.05 -9.67
C ASN A 158 -32.50 16.67 -11.16
N VAL A 159 -31.97 15.49 -11.50
CA VAL A 159 -31.88 14.97 -12.88
C VAL A 159 -32.78 13.76 -13.12
N SER A 160 -33.14 13.06 -12.05
CA SER A 160 -34.02 11.90 -12.03
C SER A 160 -35.51 12.28 -12.21
N LYS A 161 -36.31 11.27 -12.56
CA LYS A 161 -37.79 11.33 -12.58
C LYS A 161 -38.42 10.20 -11.74
N GLN A 162 -37.62 9.63 -10.84
CA GLN A 162 -38.02 8.54 -9.96
C GLN A 162 -38.76 9.06 -8.72
N ASP A 163 -39.73 8.30 -8.23
CA ASP A 163 -40.31 8.48 -6.90
C ASP A 163 -39.44 7.76 -5.84
N TYR A 164 -39.15 8.43 -4.73
CA TYR A 164 -38.26 7.93 -3.68
C TYR A 164 -39.03 7.53 -2.40
N PRO A 165 -38.59 6.49 -1.66
CA PRO A 165 -39.05 6.26 -0.30
C PRO A 165 -38.61 7.39 0.65
N VAL A 166 -39.35 7.61 1.74
CA VAL A 166 -39.15 8.74 2.65
C VAL A 166 -38.99 8.27 4.10
N VAL A 167 -37.98 8.80 4.79
CA VAL A 167 -37.74 8.59 6.23
C VAL A 167 -38.03 9.88 6.99
N TYR A 168 -38.88 9.82 8.01
CA TYR A 168 -39.13 10.94 8.93
C TYR A 168 -38.28 10.73 10.19
N MET A 169 -37.36 11.65 10.47
CA MET A 169 -36.42 11.52 11.59
C MET A 169 -36.64 12.61 12.65
N HIS A 170 -36.65 12.19 13.90
CA HIS A 170 -36.74 13.08 15.07
C HIS A 170 -35.36 13.70 15.41
N ASP A 171 -35.37 14.82 16.12
CA ASP A 171 -34.16 15.57 16.53
C ASP A 171 -33.29 16.03 15.35
N GLY A 172 -33.94 16.59 14.33
CA GLY A 172 -33.33 17.02 13.05
C GLY A 172 -32.06 17.87 13.17
N GLN A 173 -31.92 18.65 14.24
CA GLN A 173 -30.74 19.44 14.57
C GLN A 173 -29.45 18.61 14.80
N ASN A 174 -29.58 17.31 15.13
CA ASN A 174 -28.45 16.42 15.44
C ASN A 174 -28.11 15.46 14.27
N ILE A 175 -28.92 15.40 13.19
CA ILE A 175 -28.82 14.29 12.22
C ILE A 175 -28.00 14.60 10.97
N PHE A 176 -27.89 15.88 10.57
CA PHE A 176 -27.26 16.31 9.31
C PHE A 176 -26.17 17.38 9.44
N ASP A 177 -25.97 17.98 10.62
CA ASP A 177 -24.96 19.02 10.79
C ASP A 177 -24.44 19.09 12.22
N ALA A 178 -23.13 18.92 12.38
CA ALA A 178 -22.43 19.15 13.63
C ALA A 178 -22.68 20.57 14.17
N LYS A 179 -22.67 21.58 13.30
CA LYS A 179 -22.89 23.01 13.63
C LYS A 179 -24.24 23.28 14.30
N THR A 180 -25.23 22.40 14.12
CA THR A 180 -26.55 22.54 14.77
C THR A 180 -26.81 21.55 15.90
N SER A 181 -25.88 20.62 16.16
CA SER A 181 -26.06 19.59 17.18
C SER A 181 -25.59 20.05 18.56
N GLY A 182 -26.45 19.87 19.56
CA GLY A 182 -26.10 20.11 20.97
C GLY A 182 -25.36 18.95 21.66
N TYR A 183 -25.19 17.81 20.98
CA TYR A 183 -24.79 16.54 21.62
C TYR A 183 -23.86 15.65 20.77
N GLY A 184 -23.74 15.91 19.47
CA GLY A 184 -22.99 15.09 18.51
C GLY A 184 -23.82 14.81 17.24
N GLU A 185 -23.15 14.47 16.15
CA GLU A 185 -23.79 14.27 14.85
C GLU A 185 -24.07 12.78 14.57
N TRP A 186 -25.18 12.47 13.89
CA TRP A 186 -25.47 11.10 13.42
C TRP A 186 -24.83 10.76 12.06
N ASN A 187 -24.45 11.77 11.28
CA ASN A 187 -23.87 11.62 9.93
C ASN A 187 -24.80 10.82 8.99
N VAL A 188 -26.10 11.20 8.97
CA VAL A 188 -27.15 10.50 8.21
C VAL A 188 -27.00 10.72 6.71
N ASP A 189 -26.70 11.94 6.30
CA ASP A 189 -26.56 12.30 4.89
C ASP A 189 -25.30 11.71 4.27
N GLU A 190 -24.14 11.68 4.93
CA GLU A 190 -22.96 11.02 4.36
C GLU A 190 -23.12 9.50 4.34
N THR A 191 -23.87 8.94 5.31
CA THR A 191 -24.27 7.53 5.26
C THR A 191 -25.18 7.24 4.06
N LEU A 192 -26.04 8.19 3.66
CA LEU A 192 -26.94 8.04 2.52
C LEU A 192 -26.30 8.41 1.18
N ASP A 193 -25.39 9.37 1.13
CA ASP A 193 -24.50 9.63 -0.02
C ASP A 193 -23.56 8.44 -0.25
N LYS A 194 -23.19 7.70 0.80
CA LYS A 194 -22.55 6.39 0.69
C LYS A 194 -23.52 5.33 0.14
N LEU A 195 -24.68 5.12 0.77
CA LEU A 195 -25.61 4.04 0.38
C LEU A 195 -26.32 4.27 -0.99
N PHE A 196 -26.38 5.52 -1.45
CA PHE A 196 -26.77 5.89 -2.81
C PHE A 196 -25.92 5.18 -3.87
N LYS A 197 -24.64 4.95 -3.57
CA LYS A 197 -23.66 4.24 -4.43
C LYS A 197 -23.99 2.76 -4.55
N ASP A 198 -24.61 2.20 -3.52
CA ASP A 198 -25.17 0.84 -3.47
C ASP A 198 -26.66 0.80 -3.89
N ASN A 199 -27.07 1.78 -4.72
CA ASN A 199 -28.43 1.93 -5.28
C ASN A 199 -29.57 2.12 -4.26
N LEU A 200 -29.29 2.40 -2.98
CA LEU A 200 -30.31 2.76 -2.00
C LEU A 200 -30.56 4.27 -2.01
N LYS A 201 -31.61 4.69 -2.73
CA LYS A 201 -31.97 6.11 -2.89
C LYS A 201 -33.18 6.47 -2.03
N LEU A 202 -32.99 7.37 -1.06
CA LEU A 202 -34.01 7.76 -0.06
C LEU A 202 -34.08 9.29 0.09
N ILE A 203 -35.25 9.81 0.45
CA ILE A 203 -35.42 11.17 1.00
C ILE A 203 -35.47 11.06 2.52
N VAL A 204 -34.84 11.99 3.25
CA VAL A 204 -34.96 12.08 4.71
C VAL A 204 -35.47 13.46 5.10
N VAL A 205 -36.47 13.48 5.98
CA VAL A 205 -37.10 14.69 6.52
C VAL A 205 -36.76 14.78 8.01
N GLY A 206 -35.81 15.66 8.34
CA GLY A 206 -35.36 15.90 9.71
C GLY A 206 -36.27 16.90 10.41
N ILE A 207 -36.79 16.53 11.58
CA ILE A 207 -37.73 17.36 12.34
C ILE A 207 -37.06 17.75 13.66
N ASP A 208 -36.72 19.02 13.83
CA ASP A 208 -36.15 19.51 15.10
C ASP A 208 -37.09 19.23 16.28
N ASN A 209 -36.54 19.06 17.48
CA ASN A 209 -37.33 18.97 18.70
C ASN A 209 -37.81 20.34 19.21
N GLY A 210 -38.72 20.32 20.18
CA GLY A 210 -39.29 21.53 20.77
C GLY A 210 -38.38 22.25 21.77
N ASN A 211 -37.07 21.95 21.84
CA ASN A 211 -36.17 22.38 22.91
C ASN A 211 -36.76 22.02 24.29
N SER A 212 -37.18 23.02 25.08
CA SER A 212 -37.89 22.80 26.35
C SER A 212 -39.22 22.05 26.22
N LYS A 213 -39.76 21.91 25.01
CA LYS A 213 -40.94 21.09 24.69
C LYS A 213 -40.64 19.68 24.15
N ARG A 214 -39.37 19.26 24.02
CA ARG A 214 -39.01 17.90 23.53
C ARG A 214 -39.70 16.78 24.32
N LEU A 215 -39.69 16.84 25.65
CA LEU A 215 -40.28 15.80 26.50
C LEU A 215 -41.81 15.77 26.43
N ASP A 216 -42.44 16.93 26.25
CA ASP A 216 -43.89 17.03 26.06
C ASP A 216 -44.32 16.44 24.70
N GLU A 217 -43.58 16.79 23.64
CA GLU A 217 -43.87 16.38 22.25
C GLU A 217 -43.48 14.93 21.92
N TYR A 218 -42.53 14.33 22.64
CA TYR A 218 -42.08 12.95 22.38
C TYR A 218 -42.68 11.91 23.34
N SER A 219 -43.69 12.28 24.14
CA SER A 219 -44.48 11.31 24.92
C SER A 219 -45.97 11.54 24.72
N PRO A 220 -46.75 10.53 24.29
CA PRO A 220 -48.21 10.56 24.32
C PRO A 220 -48.79 10.54 25.74
N TRP A 221 -47.97 10.19 26.74
CA TRP A 221 -48.36 10.03 28.15
C TRP A 221 -47.62 11.02 29.05
N THR A 222 -48.29 11.52 30.10
CA THR A 222 -47.69 12.46 31.05
C THR A 222 -46.96 11.73 32.17
N ASN A 223 -45.64 11.86 32.21
CA ASN A 223 -44.79 11.42 33.31
C ASN A 223 -44.84 12.44 34.46
N ALA A 224 -45.17 11.97 35.68
CA ALA A 224 -45.35 12.82 36.86
C ALA A 224 -44.08 13.56 37.35
N LYS A 225 -42.88 13.18 36.89
CA LYS A 225 -41.59 13.82 37.21
C LYS A 225 -41.09 14.75 36.09
N TYR A 226 -41.50 14.51 34.84
CA TYR A 226 -40.82 15.06 33.66
C TYR A 226 -41.69 15.77 32.61
N GLY A 227 -43.03 15.76 32.73
CA GLY A 227 -43.92 16.27 31.68
C GLY A 227 -44.33 15.17 30.68
N GLY A 228 -44.68 15.52 29.45
CA GLY A 228 -45.27 14.58 28.48
C GLY A 228 -46.80 14.74 28.33
N GLY A 229 -47.33 14.25 27.22
CA GLY A 229 -48.77 14.23 26.91
C GLY A 229 -49.14 14.93 25.59
N GLU A 230 -48.20 15.55 24.88
CA GLU A 230 -48.44 16.20 23.59
C GLU A 230 -48.08 15.30 22.40
N GLY A 231 -47.52 14.11 22.63
CA GLY A 231 -47.02 13.21 21.59
C GLY A 231 -48.03 12.72 20.57
N GLU A 232 -49.29 12.51 20.95
CA GLU A 232 -50.34 12.20 19.96
C GLU A 232 -50.59 13.39 19.00
N ALA A 233 -50.53 14.63 19.50
CA ALA A 233 -50.66 15.82 18.66
C ALA A 233 -49.43 16.05 17.77
N TYR A 234 -48.22 15.76 18.27
CA TYR A 234 -46.98 15.80 17.48
C TYR A 234 -46.98 14.76 16.34
N VAL A 235 -47.35 13.50 16.59
CA VAL A 235 -47.44 12.50 15.51
C VAL A 235 -48.58 12.81 14.54
N ASN A 236 -49.72 13.34 15.02
CA ASN A 236 -50.77 13.84 14.13
C ASN A 236 -50.30 14.97 13.21
N PHE A 237 -49.31 15.78 13.61
CA PHE A 237 -48.67 16.76 12.73
C PHE A 237 -47.87 16.09 11.60
N ILE A 238 -47.06 15.07 11.92
CA ILE A 238 -46.28 14.33 10.92
C ILE A 238 -47.23 13.66 9.92
N VAL A 239 -48.27 12.98 10.41
CA VAL A 239 -49.25 12.23 9.61
C VAL A 239 -50.15 13.12 8.76
N ASN A 240 -50.74 14.18 9.35
CA ASN A 240 -51.81 14.96 8.70
C ASN A 240 -51.36 16.31 8.13
N THR A 241 -50.09 16.69 8.28
CA THR A 241 -49.60 17.99 7.80
C THR A 241 -48.24 17.90 7.13
N LEU A 242 -47.23 17.31 7.77
CA LEU A 242 -45.89 17.24 7.16
C LEU A 242 -45.82 16.23 6.02
N LYS A 243 -46.21 14.97 6.21
CA LYS A 243 -46.19 13.96 5.14
C LYS A 243 -47.03 14.36 3.92
N PRO A 244 -48.27 14.88 4.06
CA PRO A 244 -49.03 15.39 2.92
C PRO A 244 -48.35 16.58 2.20
N TYR A 245 -47.63 17.43 2.92
CA TYR A 245 -46.84 18.51 2.31
C TYR A 245 -45.66 17.96 1.50
N ILE A 246 -44.88 17.04 2.08
CA ILE A 246 -43.74 16.39 1.39
C ILE A 246 -44.24 15.62 0.16
N ASP A 247 -45.29 14.81 0.31
CA ASP A 247 -45.96 14.06 -0.77
C ASP A 247 -46.60 14.96 -1.86
N THR A 248 -46.74 16.27 -1.64
CA THR A 248 -47.26 17.22 -2.64
C THR A 248 -46.14 17.98 -3.37
N ASN A 249 -44.99 18.19 -2.72
CA ASN A 249 -43.90 19.02 -3.26
C ASN A 249 -42.68 18.22 -3.73
N TYR A 250 -42.59 16.92 -3.40
CA TYR A 250 -41.47 16.04 -3.75
C TYR A 250 -41.94 14.73 -4.43
N ASN A 251 -41.04 14.09 -5.19
CA ASN A 251 -41.30 12.82 -5.89
C ASN A 251 -41.21 11.67 -4.88
N THR A 252 -42.33 11.29 -4.27
CA THR A 252 -42.38 10.31 -3.17
C THR A 252 -43.19 9.05 -3.50
N LYS A 253 -42.69 7.90 -3.06
CA LYS A 253 -43.44 6.64 -2.97
C LYS A 253 -44.32 6.71 -1.72
N LYS A 254 -45.60 7.06 -1.92
CA LYS A 254 -46.49 7.61 -0.88
C LYS A 254 -47.05 6.58 0.11
N ASP A 255 -46.85 5.29 -0.15
CA ASP A 255 -47.42 4.20 0.64
C ASP A 255 -46.56 3.83 1.88
N ARG A 256 -47.15 3.06 2.80
CA ARG A 256 -46.50 2.62 4.04
C ARG A 256 -45.23 1.81 3.85
N THR A 257 -45.10 1.00 2.80
CA THR A 257 -43.89 0.17 2.58
C THR A 257 -42.68 1.01 2.16
N ASN A 258 -42.92 2.25 1.73
CA ASN A 258 -41.89 3.22 1.37
C ASN A 258 -41.82 4.41 2.36
N THR A 259 -42.58 4.39 3.46
CA THR A 259 -42.58 5.43 4.49
C THR A 259 -42.04 4.88 5.81
N ALA A 260 -40.97 5.49 6.33
CA ALA A 260 -40.36 5.14 7.61
C ALA A 260 -40.44 6.28 8.65
N ILE A 261 -40.35 5.92 9.94
CA ILE A 261 -40.12 6.88 11.03
C ILE A 261 -38.98 6.39 11.94
N PHE A 262 -38.13 7.31 12.42
CA PHE A 262 -36.87 6.98 13.09
C PHE A 262 -36.55 7.96 14.22
N GLY A 263 -36.02 7.46 15.34
CA GLY A 263 -35.40 8.31 16.36
C GLY A 263 -34.73 7.51 17.48
N SER A 264 -33.94 8.22 18.30
CA SER A 264 -33.33 7.66 19.51
C SER A 264 -33.95 8.18 20.80
N SER A 265 -33.74 7.48 21.93
CA SER A 265 -34.15 7.96 23.25
C SER A 265 -35.66 8.23 23.32
N MET A 266 -36.09 9.44 23.65
CA MET A 266 -37.48 9.89 23.55
C MET A 266 -38.01 9.86 22.10
N GLY A 267 -37.17 10.14 21.10
CA GLY A 267 -37.48 9.96 19.67
C GLY A 267 -37.79 8.50 19.31
N GLY A 268 -37.11 7.55 19.97
CA GLY A 268 -37.38 6.10 19.82
C GLY A 268 -38.73 5.69 20.43
N LEU A 269 -39.06 6.23 21.62
CA LEU A 269 -40.38 6.05 22.26
C LEU A 269 -41.51 6.52 21.34
N ILE A 270 -41.40 7.73 20.75
CA ILE A 270 -42.46 8.28 19.91
C ILE A 270 -42.53 7.64 18.52
N SER A 271 -41.39 7.20 17.93
CA SER A 271 -41.37 6.40 16.70
C SER A 271 -42.10 5.06 16.86
N HIS A 272 -41.85 4.35 17.97
CA HIS A 272 -42.53 3.09 18.30
C HIS A 272 -44.05 3.29 18.49
N TYR A 273 -44.45 4.35 19.21
CA TYR A 273 -45.87 4.72 19.32
C TYR A 273 -46.50 5.04 17.95
N ALA A 274 -45.84 5.85 17.12
CA ALA A 274 -46.35 6.28 15.82
C ALA A 274 -46.63 5.09 14.90
N ALA A 275 -45.74 4.10 14.85
CA ALA A 275 -45.91 2.91 14.03
C ALA A 275 -47.07 2.00 14.48
N LEU A 276 -47.31 1.91 15.80
CA LEU A 276 -48.42 1.15 16.38
C LEU A 276 -49.77 1.88 16.30
N LYS A 277 -49.75 3.22 16.29
CA LYS A 277 -50.92 4.10 16.23
C LYS A 277 -51.39 4.36 14.79
N TYR A 278 -50.45 4.51 13.84
CA TYR A 278 -50.68 4.82 12.43
C TYR A 278 -49.98 3.81 11.49
N PRO A 279 -50.24 2.51 11.61
CA PRO A 279 -49.60 1.49 10.78
C PRO A 279 -49.92 1.64 9.28
N GLU A 280 -51.05 2.25 8.93
CA GLU A 280 -51.41 2.62 7.55
C GLU A 280 -50.50 3.70 6.95
N VAL A 281 -49.73 4.41 7.77
CA VAL A 281 -48.76 5.44 7.35
C VAL A 281 -47.32 4.91 7.42
N PHE A 282 -46.92 4.29 8.53
CA PHE A 282 -45.53 3.87 8.77
C PHE A 282 -45.37 2.35 8.70
N GLY A 283 -44.73 1.87 7.62
CA GLY A 283 -44.40 0.44 7.46
C GLY A 283 -42.98 0.07 7.88
N LYS A 284 -42.13 1.05 8.22
CA LYS A 284 -40.72 0.87 8.58
C LYS A 284 -40.37 1.75 9.77
N VAL A 285 -39.61 1.23 10.74
CA VAL A 285 -39.35 1.93 12.02
C VAL A 285 -37.93 1.72 12.50
N GLY A 286 -37.25 2.80 12.91
CA GLY A 286 -36.01 2.74 13.68
C GLY A 286 -36.22 3.22 15.12
N VAL A 287 -35.93 2.34 16.08
CA VAL A 287 -36.21 2.55 17.51
C VAL A 287 -34.91 2.40 18.30
N TYR A 288 -34.17 3.49 18.44
CA TYR A 288 -32.83 3.49 19.05
C TYR A 288 -32.88 3.92 20.52
N SER A 289 -32.10 3.26 21.38
CA SER A 289 -31.96 3.47 22.83
C SER A 289 -33.26 3.93 23.52
N PRO A 290 -34.41 3.25 23.32
CA PRO A 290 -35.72 3.86 23.51
C PRO A 290 -36.05 4.15 24.97
N ALA A 291 -36.51 5.37 25.25
CA ALA A 291 -36.87 5.84 26.59
C ALA A 291 -38.22 5.27 27.10
N PHE A 292 -38.47 3.98 26.92
CA PHE A 292 -39.69 3.28 27.36
C PHE A 292 -39.91 3.34 28.89
N TRP A 293 -38.85 3.58 29.67
CA TRP A 293 -38.92 3.85 31.11
C TRP A 293 -39.63 5.18 31.44
N PHE A 294 -39.70 6.12 30.50
CA PHE A 294 -40.38 7.42 30.67
C PHE A 294 -41.90 7.27 30.72
N ALA A 295 -42.46 6.34 29.92
CA ALA A 295 -43.89 6.08 29.82
C ALA A 295 -44.16 4.56 29.82
N PRO A 296 -44.18 3.90 30.99
CA PRO A 296 -44.42 2.45 31.11
C PRO A 296 -45.73 1.98 30.44
N GLU A 297 -46.70 2.87 30.25
CA GLU A 297 -47.92 2.71 29.46
C GLU A 297 -47.65 2.15 28.05
N VAL A 298 -46.48 2.45 27.46
CA VAL A 298 -46.05 1.94 26.16
C VAL A 298 -46.07 0.41 26.09
N LYS A 299 -45.85 -0.30 27.20
CA LYS A 299 -45.88 -1.77 27.26
C LYS A 299 -47.31 -2.31 27.11
N ALA A 300 -48.29 -1.64 27.72
CA ALA A 300 -49.71 -1.96 27.56
C ALA A 300 -50.20 -1.59 26.15
N PHE A 301 -49.79 -0.43 25.63
CA PHE A 301 -50.12 0.00 24.27
C PHE A 301 -49.55 -0.94 23.21
N THR A 302 -48.29 -1.36 23.36
CA THR A 302 -47.65 -2.39 22.52
C THR A 302 -48.49 -3.65 22.49
N LYS A 303 -48.86 -4.20 23.65
CA LYS A 303 -49.68 -5.41 23.74
C LYS A 303 -51.05 -5.29 23.04
N GLN A 304 -51.65 -4.10 23.03
CA GLN A 304 -52.94 -3.86 22.38
C GLN A 304 -52.81 -3.68 20.85
N HIS A 305 -51.66 -3.21 20.35
CA HIS A 305 -51.48 -2.80 18.94
C HIS A 305 -50.49 -3.66 18.13
N ALA A 306 -49.84 -4.66 18.74
CA ALA A 306 -48.76 -5.46 18.13
C ALA A 306 -49.10 -6.28 16.87
N ASN A 307 -50.37 -6.52 16.53
CA ASN A 307 -50.75 -7.39 15.40
C ASN A 307 -50.59 -6.67 14.03
N LEU A 308 -49.34 -6.42 13.62
CA LEU A 308 -48.96 -5.72 12.40
C LEU A 308 -48.12 -6.61 11.49
N GLN A 309 -48.78 -7.29 10.55
CA GLN A 309 -48.11 -8.27 9.66
C GLN A 309 -47.12 -7.65 8.66
N ASN A 310 -47.32 -6.37 8.28
CA ASN A 310 -46.60 -5.71 7.19
C ASN A 310 -45.79 -4.48 7.64
N THR A 311 -45.22 -4.49 8.85
CA THR A 311 -44.37 -3.42 9.39
C THR A 311 -43.01 -4.00 9.77
N LYS A 312 -41.89 -3.45 9.30
CA LYS A 312 -40.53 -3.79 9.77
C LYS A 312 -40.10 -2.85 10.91
N MET A 313 -39.52 -3.37 11.98
CA MET A 313 -38.97 -2.59 13.11
C MET A 313 -37.52 -3.01 13.41
N TYR A 314 -36.61 -2.03 13.49
CA TYR A 314 -35.23 -2.22 13.95
C TYR A 314 -35.06 -1.58 15.33
N PHE A 315 -34.64 -2.36 16.31
CA PHE A 315 -34.36 -1.93 17.69
C PHE A 315 -32.85 -1.95 17.99
N LEU A 316 -32.33 -0.89 18.63
CA LEU A 316 -30.92 -0.77 19.03
C LEU A 316 -30.81 -0.27 20.46
N ALA A 317 -29.87 -0.81 21.25
CA ALA A 317 -29.44 -0.20 22.51
C ALA A 317 -27.96 -0.50 22.82
N GLY A 318 -27.36 0.30 23.69
CA GLY A 318 -26.02 0.07 24.23
C GLY A 318 -26.04 -0.83 25.48
N GLY A 319 -24.97 -1.59 25.71
CA GLY A 319 -24.78 -2.32 26.98
C GLY A 319 -24.30 -1.44 28.13
N LYS A 320 -23.80 -0.23 27.81
CA LYS A 320 -23.29 0.78 28.76
C LYS A 320 -24.05 2.12 28.62
N GLU A 321 -25.37 2.05 28.49
CA GLU A 321 -26.22 3.23 28.28
C GLU A 321 -26.00 4.34 29.32
N GLY A 322 -25.69 4.01 30.58
CA GLY A 322 -25.36 4.98 31.64
C GLY A 322 -23.97 4.78 32.25
N GLU A 323 -23.13 5.82 32.23
CA GLU A 323 -21.79 5.81 32.85
C GLU A 323 -21.73 6.39 34.27
N ASN A 324 -22.81 7.01 34.75
CA ASN A 324 -22.90 7.61 36.09
C ASN A 324 -23.84 6.81 37.00
N ALA A 325 -23.36 6.41 38.19
CA ALA A 325 -24.08 5.62 39.18
C ALA A 325 -25.28 6.33 39.88
N GLY A 326 -25.76 7.44 39.30
CA GLY A 326 -26.91 8.21 39.78
C GLY A 326 -28.20 8.07 38.94
N PHE A 327 -28.12 7.54 37.71
CA PHE A 327 -29.24 7.47 36.77
C PHE A 327 -29.69 6.04 36.48
N ASN A 328 -30.33 5.41 37.46
CA ASN A 328 -30.90 4.07 37.31
C ASN A 328 -31.96 3.98 36.19
N GLU A 329 -32.60 5.10 35.82
CA GLU A 329 -33.54 5.15 34.69
C GLU A 329 -32.87 4.77 33.35
N ILE A 330 -31.63 5.20 33.10
CA ILE A 330 -30.95 4.97 31.81
C ILE A 330 -30.50 3.50 31.69
N SER A 331 -30.07 2.90 32.79
CA SER A 331 -29.73 1.46 32.85
C SER A 331 -30.91 0.52 32.54
N GLN A 332 -32.15 1.03 32.54
CA GLN A 332 -33.36 0.26 32.25
C GLN A 332 -33.63 0.12 30.74
N THR A 333 -33.03 0.94 29.87
CA THR A 333 -33.32 0.98 28.41
C THR A 333 -33.29 -0.41 27.75
N VAL A 334 -32.21 -1.17 27.95
CA VAL A 334 -32.03 -2.51 27.34
C VAL A 334 -33.11 -3.49 27.80
N LEU A 335 -33.44 -3.48 29.10
CA LEU A 335 -34.44 -4.37 29.68
C LEU A 335 -35.84 -4.04 29.16
N ASP A 336 -36.17 -2.76 29.05
CA ASP A 336 -37.47 -2.33 28.54
C ASP A 336 -37.59 -2.50 27.02
N MET A 337 -36.51 -2.29 26.25
CA MET A 337 -36.45 -2.61 24.83
C MET A 337 -36.70 -4.10 24.59
N ASN A 338 -35.97 -4.97 25.30
CA ASN A 338 -36.16 -6.43 25.21
C ASN A 338 -37.58 -6.85 25.64
N THR A 339 -38.16 -6.18 26.65
CA THR A 339 -39.55 -6.41 27.07
C THR A 339 -40.54 -6.04 25.97
N VAL A 340 -40.35 -4.90 25.31
CA VAL A 340 -41.22 -4.43 24.22
C VAL A 340 -41.11 -5.30 22.97
N THR A 341 -39.90 -5.73 22.58
CA THR A 341 -39.72 -6.65 21.43
C THR A 341 -40.32 -8.02 21.70
N SER A 342 -40.25 -8.51 22.94
CA SER A 342 -40.94 -9.75 23.35
C SER A 342 -42.46 -9.57 23.29
N LEU A 343 -42.99 -8.46 23.80
CA LEU A 343 -44.42 -8.15 23.74
C LEU A 343 -44.97 -8.01 22.31
N LEU A 344 -44.17 -7.54 21.35
CA LEU A 344 -44.55 -7.53 19.94
C LEU A 344 -44.74 -8.98 19.42
N LYS A 345 -43.73 -9.82 19.61
CA LYS A 345 -43.74 -11.24 19.18
C LYS A 345 -44.86 -12.03 19.83
N ASP A 346 -44.99 -11.95 21.16
CA ASP A 346 -46.02 -12.62 21.97
C ASP A 346 -47.46 -12.27 21.56
N ASN A 347 -47.67 -11.13 20.87
CA ASN A 347 -48.98 -10.64 20.47
C ASN A 347 -49.14 -10.51 18.94
N GLY A 348 -48.34 -11.26 18.18
CA GLY A 348 -48.58 -11.57 16.76
C GLY A 348 -47.81 -10.73 15.74
N PHE A 349 -46.80 -9.97 16.14
CA PHE A 349 -45.89 -9.30 15.20
C PHE A 349 -44.89 -10.34 14.62
N PRO A 350 -44.68 -10.41 13.28
CA PRO A 350 -43.79 -11.42 12.69
C PRO A 350 -42.33 -11.27 13.13
N GLU A 351 -41.64 -12.39 13.40
CA GLU A 351 -40.26 -12.36 13.90
C GLU A 351 -39.26 -11.90 12.84
N GLU A 352 -39.49 -12.25 11.58
CA GLU A 352 -38.71 -11.82 10.42
C GLU A 352 -38.77 -10.30 10.17
N ASN A 353 -39.73 -9.62 10.78
CA ASN A 353 -39.93 -8.18 10.71
C ASN A 353 -39.43 -7.43 11.97
N ILE A 354 -38.78 -8.12 12.92
CA ILE A 354 -38.15 -7.49 14.10
C ILE A 354 -36.66 -7.82 14.16
N GLN A 355 -35.82 -6.84 13.83
CA GLN A 355 -34.39 -6.88 14.13
C GLN A 355 -34.16 -6.18 15.48
N SER A 356 -33.33 -6.77 16.35
CA SER A 356 -33.05 -6.23 17.69
C SER A 356 -31.59 -6.46 18.09
N LYS A 357 -30.85 -5.38 18.33
CA LYS A 357 -29.40 -5.39 18.55
C LYS A 357 -29.03 -4.70 19.86
N VAL A 358 -28.20 -5.35 20.66
CA VAL A 358 -27.56 -4.74 21.84
C VAL A 358 -26.05 -4.73 21.61
N VAL A 359 -25.44 -3.55 21.60
CA VAL A 359 -23.99 -3.38 21.38
C VAL A 359 -23.32 -3.33 22.76
N PRO A 360 -22.54 -4.36 23.19
CA PRO A 360 -22.15 -4.51 24.61
C PRO A 360 -21.39 -3.31 25.21
N GLU A 361 -20.53 -2.68 24.41
CA GLU A 361 -19.73 -1.52 24.83
C GLU A 361 -20.39 -0.16 24.50
N GLY A 362 -21.53 -0.17 23.79
CA GLY A 362 -22.22 1.03 23.33
C GLY A 362 -22.84 1.85 24.47
N LYS A 363 -22.83 3.17 24.31
CA LYS A 363 -23.37 4.16 25.26
C LYS A 363 -24.67 4.79 24.74
N HIS A 364 -25.38 5.55 25.56
CA HIS A 364 -26.55 6.34 25.13
C HIS A 364 -26.08 7.64 24.44
N ASN A 365 -25.47 7.53 23.26
CA ASN A 365 -24.91 8.65 22.51
C ASN A 365 -25.05 8.50 20.98
N GLU A 366 -24.87 9.61 20.27
CA GLU A 366 -24.95 9.72 18.82
C GLU A 366 -23.92 8.86 18.08
N GLU A 367 -22.76 8.59 18.69
CA GLU A 367 -21.76 7.64 18.16
C GLU A 367 -22.34 6.22 18.02
N LEU A 368 -23.04 5.70 19.04
CA LEU A 368 -23.71 4.40 18.93
C LEU A 368 -24.74 4.40 17.79
N TRP A 369 -25.50 5.48 17.66
CA TRP A 369 -26.59 5.59 16.69
C TRP A 369 -26.06 5.68 15.25
N ARG A 370 -25.11 6.58 14.99
CA ARG A 370 -24.35 6.68 13.73
C ARG A 370 -23.77 5.35 13.29
N ASN A 371 -22.99 4.72 14.16
CA ASN A 371 -22.21 3.51 13.85
C ASN A 371 -23.10 2.27 13.58
N ASN A 372 -24.43 2.39 13.66
CA ASN A 372 -25.40 1.35 13.35
C ASN A 372 -26.49 1.79 12.34
N PHE A 373 -26.55 3.07 11.96
CA PHE A 373 -27.60 3.61 11.08
C PHE A 373 -27.58 2.94 9.70
N GLU A 374 -26.39 2.73 9.13
CA GLU A 374 -26.17 2.04 7.85
C GLU A 374 -26.80 0.64 7.80
N GLU A 375 -26.58 -0.18 8.84
CA GLU A 375 -27.16 -1.53 8.95
C GLU A 375 -28.69 -1.46 9.01
N ALA A 376 -29.22 -0.59 9.88
CA ALA A 376 -30.65 -0.47 10.10
C ALA A 376 -31.40 0.05 8.87
N ILE A 377 -30.89 1.10 8.21
CA ILE A 377 -31.56 1.67 7.04
C ILE A 377 -31.48 0.73 5.84
N THR A 378 -30.37 0.01 5.66
CA THR A 378 -30.21 -1.01 4.61
C THR A 378 -31.17 -2.18 4.83
N TRP A 379 -31.31 -2.69 6.06
CA TRP A 379 -32.25 -3.78 6.36
C TRP A 379 -33.73 -3.35 6.23
N LEU A 380 -34.05 -2.12 6.65
CA LEU A 380 -35.39 -1.56 6.45
C LEU A 380 -35.73 -1.37 4.97
N PHE A 381 -34.76 -1.03 4.11
CA PHE A 381 -35.00 -0.70 2.70
C PHE A 381 -34.33 -1.63 1.68
N GLU A 382 -34.01 -2.87 2.03
CA GLU A 382 -33.43 -3.88 1.11
C GLU A 382 -34.24 -4.02 -0.19
N ASP A 383 -35.56 -3.95 -0.07
CA ASP A 383 -36.55 -4.03 -1.16
C ASP A 383 -36.47 -2.85 -2.16
N ALA A 384 -35.75 -1.77 -1.82
CA ALA A 384 -35.58 -0.58 -2.65
C ALA A 384 -34.25 -0.52 -3.41
N ILE A 385 -33.29 -1.40 -3.10
CA ILE A 385 -32.00 -1.48 -3.80
C ILE A 385 -32.20 -2.06 -5.20
N GLN A 386 -31.86 -1.29 -6.23
CA GLN A 386 -31.97 -1.74 -7.61
C GLN A 386 -30.89 -2.78 -7.94
N LYS A 387 -31.33 -4.04 -8.12
CA LYS A 387 -30.48 -5.19 -8.39
C LYS A 387 -30.22 -5.32 -9.91
N ARG A 388 -29.03 -5.79 -10.30
CA ARG A 388 -28.67 -6.07 -11.70
C ARG A 388 -29.45 -7.29 -12.20
N GLU A 389 -30.02 -7.20 -13.40
CA GLU A 389 -30.88 -8.23 -13.99
C GLU A 389 -30.30 -8.76 -15.30
N PHE A 390 -30.30 -10.09 -15.47
CA PHE A 390 -29.91 -10.75 -16.71
C PHE A 390 -30.93 -10.52 -17.84
N ILE A 391 -30.47 -10.04 -19.00
CA ILE A 391 -31.29 -9.94 -20.22
C ILE A 391 -31.01 -11.12 -21.15
N ASN A 392 -29.77 -11.30 -21.59
CA ASN A 392 -29.35 -12.42 -22.44
C ASN A 392 -27.83 -12.65 -22.40
N ALA A 393 -27.39 -13.75 -22.99
CA ALA A 393 -25.99 -14.00 -23.28
C ALA A 393 -25.83 -14.69 -24.64
N GLY A 394 -24.64 -14.59 -25.23
CA GLY A 394 -24.29 -15.27 -26.48
C GLY A 394 -22.80 -15.21 -26.76
N PHE A 395 -22.22 -16.33 -27.17
CA PHE A 395 -20.83 -16.42 -27.61
C PHE A 395 -20.70 -15.81 -29.01
N GLN A 396 -19.99 -14.68 -29.12
CA GLN A 396 -19.83 -13.91 -30.36
C GLN A 396 -18.61 -14.40 -31.13
N ASP A 397 -18.81 -14.77 -32.40
CA ASP A 397 -17.80 -15.11 -33.41
C ASP A 397 -16.69 -16.11 -33.03
N GLY A 398 -16.85 -16.81 -31.90
CA GLY A 398 -15.83 -17.69 -31.30
C GLY A 398 -14.79 -16.97 -30.44
N GLU A 399 -14.89 -15.65 -30.28
CA GLU A 399 -13.90 -14.83 -29.57
C GLU A 399 -14.27 -14.55 -28.10
N PHE A 400 -15.51 -14.13 -27.83
CA PHE A 400 -15.91 -13.68 -26.49
C PHE A 400 -17.39 -13.95 -26.18
N LEU A 401 -17.69 -14.24 -24.91
CA LEU A 401 -19.04 -14.25 -24.40
C LEU A 401 -19.53 -12.81 -24.17
N SER A 402 -20.59 -12.41 -24.88
CA SER A 402 -21.39 -11.23 -24.54
C SER A 402 -22.45 -11.63 -23.51
N VAL A 403 -22.61 -10.83 -22.46
CA VAL A 403 -23.66 -10.99 -21.43
C VAL A 403 -24.30 -9.64 -21.18
N LYS A 404 -25.59 -9.50 -21.54
CA LYS A 404 -26.33 -8.24 -21.42
C LYS A 404 -27.17 -8.24 -20.16
N VAL A 405 -27.13 -7.11 -19.46
CA VAL A 405 -27.83 -6.83 -18.21
C VAL A 405 -28.57 -5.50 -18.33
N ASN A 406 -29.44 -5.21 -17.36
CA ASN A 406 -30.26 -3.98 -17.35
C ASN A 406 -29.47 -2.66 -17.30
N ASP A 407 -28.17 -2.69 -17.00
CA ASP A 407 -27.28 -1.53 -16.91
C ASP A 407 -26.03 -1.57 -17.83
N GLY A 408 -25.87 -2.60 -18.67
CA GLY A 408 -24.70 -2.71 -19.56
C GLY A 408 -24.46 -4.07 -20.22
N GLU A 409 -23.23 -4.27 -20.71
CA GLU A 409 -22.73 -5.50 -21.32
C GLU A 409 -21.42 -5.94 -20.65
N TYR A 410 -21.34 -7.18 -20.17
CA TYR A 410 -20.05 -7.83 -19.91
C TYR A 410 -19.54 -8.53 -21.18
N ARG A 411 -18.27 -8.31 -21.52
CA ARG A 411 -17.52 -9.10 -22.50
C ARG A 411 -16.46 -9.93 -21.79
N ILE A 412 -16.57 -11.24 -21.90
CA ILE A 412 -15.72 -12.21 -21.20
C ILE A 412 -15.00 -13.06 -22.25
N LYS A 413 -13.66 -13.07 -22.23
CA LYS A 413 -12.83 -13.81 -23.20
C LYS A 413 -11.69 -14.53 -22.49
N PHE A 414 -11.24 -15.65 -23.04
CA PHE A 414 -10.02 -16.32 -22.59
C PHE A 414 -8.81 -15.83 -23.40
N TYR A 415 -7.67 -15.67 -22.74
CA TYR A 415 -6.36 -15.56 -23.39
C TYR A 415 -5.66 -16.92 -23.44
N THR A 416 -5.79 -17.72 -22.37
CA THR A 416 -5.45 -19.14 -22.29
C THR A 416 -6.48 -19.84 -21.39
N SER A 417 -6.34 -21.13 -21.11
CA SER A 417 -7.15 -21.82 -20.10
C SER A 417 -6.83 -21.43 -18.65
N GLU A 418 -5.85 -20.56 -18.43
CA GLU A 418 -5.34 -20.11 -17.12
C GLU A 418 -5.41 -18.57 -16.98
N ILE A 419 -5.92 -17.88 -18.01
CA ILE A 419 -5.97 -16.42 -18.09
C ILE A 419 -7.30 -16.02 -18.76
N ILE A 420 -8.17 -15.34 -18.02
CA ILE A 420 -9.45 -14.84 -18.51
C ILE A 420 -9.54 -13.32 -18.31
N GLU A 421 -10.13 -12.61 -19.28
CA GLU A 421 -10.45 -11.19 -19.18
C GLU A 421 -11.97 -11.00 -19.12
N SER A 422 -12.41 -10.06 -18.30
CA SER A 422 -13.78 -9.56 -18.29
C SER A 422 -13.78 -8.03 -18.30
N THR A 423 -14.50 -7.46 -19.25
CA THR A 423 -14.73 -6.00 -19.34
C THR A 423 -16.22 -5.72 -19.21
N PHE A 424 -16.59 -4.79 -18.34
CA PHE A 424 -17.94 -4.21 -18.33
C PHE A 424 -18.00 -3.00 -19.26
N ILE A 425 -19.15 -2.82 -19.93
CA ILE A 425 -19.45 -1.68 -20.79
C ILE A 425 -20.79 -1.13 -20.30
N PRO A 426 -20.82 0.01 -19.59
CA PRO A 426 -22.06 0.65 -19.18
C PRO A 426 -22.95 1.02 -20.37
N ILE A 427 -24.26 1.15 -20.15
CA ILE A 427 -25.14 1.83 -21.11
C ILE A 427 -24.60 3.25 -21.38
N GLU A 428 -24.68 3.68 -22.64
CA GLU A 428 -24.17 4.96 -23.17
C GLU A 428 -22.63 5.13 -23.19
N GLU A 429 -21.84 4.15 -22.74
CA GLU A 429 -20.37 4.18 -22.84
C GLU A 429 -19.80 3.28 -23.96
N ASP A 430 -18.72 3.72 -24.60
CA ASP A 430 -18.02 3.01 -25.66
C ASP A 430 -16.89 2.11 -25.12
N LEU A 431 -16.65 0.95 -25.77
CA LEU A 431 -15.60 0.03 -25.36
C LEU A 431 -14.19 0.60 -25.64
N ASN A 432 -13.54 1.13 -24.60
CA ASN A 432 -12.10 1.35 -24.62
C ASN A 432 -11.36 0.01 -24.78
N ARG A 433 -10.56 -0.13 -25.85
CA ARG A 433 -9.80 -1.35 -26.18
C ARG A 433 -8.30 -1.29 -25.84
N LYS A 434 -7.74 -0.12 -25.52
CA LYS A 434 -6.30 0.07 -25.37
C LYS A 434 -5.86 -0.19 -23.92
N SER A 435 -5.37 -1.39 -23.65
CA SER A 435 -4.61 -1.67 -22.42
C SER A 435 -3.23 -0.98 -22.45
N HIS A 436 -2.70 -0.63 -21.28
CA HIS A 436 -1.27 -0.29 -21.10
C HIS A 436 -0.44 -1.50 -20.65
N ALA A 437 -1.02 -2.45 -19.92
CA ALA A 437 -0.29 -3.55 -19.29
C ALA A 437 -0.27 -4.85 -20.11
N VAL A 438 -1.36 -5.18 -20.80
CA VAL A 438 -1.57 -6.47 -21.48
C VAL A 438 -1.02 -6.44 -22.90
N ILE A 439 -0.17 -7.42 -23.23
CA ILE A 439 0.41 -7.58 -24.57
C ILE A 439 0.11 -8.94 -25.21
N LEU A 440 -0.41 -9.90 -24.44
CA LEU A 440 -0.76 -11.22 -24.94
C LEU A 440 -1.93 -11.15 -25.92
N SER A 441 -1.77 -11.73 -27.11
CA SER A 441 -2.90 -12.02 -28.02
C SER A 441 -3.62 -13.29 -27.56
N PRO A 442 -4.96 -13.41 -27.74
CA PRO A 442 -5.67 -14.63 -27.39
C PRO A 442 -5.14 -15.85 -28.15
N GLU A 443 -4.80 -16.91 -27.42
CA GLU A 443 -4.47 -18.21 -27.99
C GLU A 443 -5.76 -19.03 -28.20
N TYR A 444 -5.76 -19.93 -29.18
CA TYR A 444 -6.92 -20.80 -29.43
C TYR A 444 -7.19 -21.68 -28.20
N CYS A 445 -8.40 -21.55 -27.64
CA CYS A 445 -8.89 -22.36 -26.55
C CYS A 445 -10.20 -23.06 -26.96
N ASP A 446 -10.37 -24.32 -26.51
CA ASP A 446 -11.65 -25.04 -26.59
C ASP A 446 -12.62 -24.48 -25.54
N ALA A 447 -13.11 -23.27 -25.81
CA ALA A 447 -14.06 -22.55 -24.97
C ALA A 447 -15.49 -23.01 -25.27
N ARG A 448 -16.10 -23.67 -24.30
CA ARG A 448 -17.43 -24.29 -24.43
C ARG A 448 -18.48 -23.45 -23.72
N TYR A 449 -19.43 -22.95 -24.51
CA TYR A 449 -20.59 -22.18 -24.07
C TYR A 449 -21.83 -23.07 -23.94
N SER A 450 -22.56 -22.96 -22.84
CA SER A 450 -23.89 -23.58 -22.67
C SER A 450 -24.79 -22.75 -21.75
N VAL A 451 -26.10 -22.95 -21.87
CA VAL A 451 -27.14 -22.22 -21.12
C VAL A 451 -28.21 -23.21 -20.67
N ASP A 452 -28.63 -23.12 -19.41
CA ASP A 452 -29.83 -23.79 -18.90
C ASP A 452 -30.89 -22.75 -18.49
N GLU A 453 -31.91 -23.13 -17.73
CA GLU A 453 -32.95 -22.22 -17.24
C GLU A 453 -32.38 -21.10 -16.34
N ASN A 454 -31.46 -21.43 -15.44
CA ASN A 454 -30.98 -20.57 -14.34
C ASN A 454 -29.57 -20.01 -14.56
N TYR A 455 -28.77 -20.64 -15.42
CA TYR A 455 -27.34 -20.36 -15.57
C TYR A 455 -26.87 -20.23 -17.02
N VAL A 456 -25.75 -19.53 -17.17
CA VAL A 456 -24.88 -19.53 -18.36
C VAL A 456 -23.50 -20.05 -17.94
N TYR A 457 -22.89 -20.92 -18.75
CA TYR A 457 -21.56 -21.47 -18.53
C TYR A 457 -20.64 -21.12 -19.69
N PHE A 458 -19.38 -20.84 -19.37
CA PHE A 458 -18.33 -20.57 -20.36
C PHE A 458 -17.00 -21.16 -19.85
N ASN A 459 -16.61 -22.29 -20.43
CA ASN A 459 -15.67 -23.23 -19.80
C ASN A 459 -14.48 -23.55 -20.71
N THR A 460 -13.27 -23.61 -20.15
CA THR A 460 -12.12 -24.27 -20.79
C THR A 460 -11.73 -25.54 -20.03
N LYS A 461 -10.59 -26.15 -20.37
CA LYS A 461 -9.95 -27.22 -19.58
C LYS A 461 -9.44 -26.77 -18.19
N GLY A 462 -9.30 -25.46 -17.95
CA GLY A 462 -8.73 -24.87 -16.75
C GLY A 462 -9.75 -24.01 -16.02
N ILE A 463 -9.82 -22.72 -16.37
CA ILE A 463 -10.81 -21.77 -15.86
C ILE A 463 -12.19 -22.05 -16.48
N SER A 464 -13.23 -21.95 -15.65
CA SER A 464 -14.63 -21.90 -16.05
C SER A 464 -15.37 -20.75 -15.36
N VAL A 465 -16.34 -20.17 -16.09
CA VAL A 465 -17.23 -19.12 -15.59
C VAL A 465 -18.64 -19.69 -15.49
N LYS A 466 -19.28 -19.48 -14.33
CA LYS A 466 -20.70 -19.76 -14.11
C LYS A 466 -21.40 -18.45 -13.80
N ILE A 467 -22.40 -18.10 -14.60
CA ILE A 467 -23.21 -16.89 -14.42
C ILE A 467 -24.61 -17.31 -14.01
N GLN A 468 -25.05 -16.86 -12.84
CA GLN A 468 -26.43 -17.01 -12.38
C GLN A 468 -27.27 -15.86 -12.92
N LYS A 469 -28.48 -16.15 -13.40
CA LYS A 469 -29.36 -15.13 -14.00
C LYS A 469 -30.12 -14.31 -12.97
N GLN A 470 -30.64 -14.96 -11.92
CA GLN A 470 -31.36 -14.31 -10.81
C GLN A 470 -31.04 -14.98 -9.46
N PRO A 471 -30.71 -14.19 -8.41
CA PRO A 471 -30.06 -12.88 -8.53
C PRO A 471 -28.84 -12.97 -9.47
N PHE A 472 -28.52 -11.88 -10.18
CA PHE A 472 -27.41 -11.90 -11.13
C PHE A 472 -26.07 -12.05 -10.39
N ASN A 473 -25.26 -13.04 -10.79
CA ASN A 473 -23.92 -13.23 -10.24
C ASN A 473 -22.98 -13.85 -11.28
N ILE A 474 -21.69 -13.47 -11.25
CA ILE A 474 -20.62 -14.10 -12.04
C ILE A 474 -19.63 -14.74 -11.08
N SER A 475 -19.46 -16.07 -11.15
CA SER A 475 -18.54 -16.86 -10.33
C SER A 475 -17.46 -17.54 -11.19
N TYR A 476 -16.22 -17.49 -10.73
CA TYR A 476 -15.05 -18.03 -11.41
C TYR A 476 -14.51 -19.27 -10.70
N TYR A 477 -14.17 -20.30 -11.48
CA TYR A 477 -13.68 -21.58 -11.01
C TYR A 477 -12.41 -21.97 -11.77
N TYR A 478 -11.55 -22.78 -11.15
CA TYR A 478 -10.42 -23.45 -11.81
C TYR A 478 -10.40 -24.93 -11.41
N LYS A 479 -10.35 -25.82 -12.41
CA LYS A 479 -10.44 -27.28 -12.24
C LYS A 479 -11.64 -27.75 -11.37
N GLY A 480 -12.70 -26.95 -11.29
CA GLY A 480 -13.92 -27.21 -10.51
C GLY A 480 -13.95 -26.59 -9.11
N GLN A 481 -12.83 -26.09 -8.57
CA GLN A 481 -12.82 -25.32 -7.32
C GLN A 481 -13.19 -23.86 -7.59
N GLN A 482 -14.05 -23.26 -6.76
CA GLN A 482 -14.37 -21.83 -6.85
C GLN A 482 -13.17 -21.00 -6.37
N ILE A 483 -12.84 -19.97 -7.14
CA ILE A 483 -11.75 -19.04 -6.85
C ILE A 483 -12.30 -17.81 -6.13
N THR A 484 -13.19 -17.10 -6.82
CA THR A 484 -13.82 -15.85 -6.39
C THR A 484 -15.11 -15.67 -7.19
N SER A 485 -15.96 -14.74 -6.76
CA SER A 485 -17.12 -14.30 -7.51
C SER A 485 -17.27 -12.78 -7.43
N VAL A 486 -17.86 -12.19 -8.44
CA VAL A 486 -18.26 -10.78 -8.42
C VAL A 486 -19.21 -10.54 -7.25
N LYS A 487 -19.00 -9.46 -6.48
CA LYS A 487 -19.91 -9.04 -5.40
C LYS A 487 -21.00 -8.13 -5.97
N ASN A 488 -20.77 -6.82 -6.02
CA ASN A 488 -21.67 -5.87 -6.69
C ASN A 488 -21.32 -5.70 -8.18
N GLY A 489 -20.09 -6.04 -8.58
CA GLY A 489 -19.59 -5.82 -9.94
C GLY A 489 -19.22 -4.37 -10.17
N TYR A 490 -19.51 -3.85 -11.37
CA TYR A 490 -19.30 -2.45 -11.67
C TYR A 490 -20.35 -1.58 -10.96
N GLN A 491 -19.93 -0.49 -10.33
CA GLN A 491 -20.81 0.60 -9.86
C GLN A 491 -20.19 1.94 -10.28
N LYS A 492 -21.03 2.93 -10.59
CA LYS A 492 -20.63 4.31 -10.87
C LYS A 492 -21.12 5.20 -9.73
N THR A 493 -20.26 6.07 -9.21
CA THR A 493 -20.55 6.95 -8.07
C THR A 493 -20.04 8.35 -8.34
N ASP A 494 -20.51 9.34 -7.58
CA ASP A 494 -20.16 10.75 -7.78
C ASP A 494 -18.67 11.09 -7.55
N GLY A 495 -17.87 10.15 -7.04
CA GLY A 495 -16.42 10.30 -6.84
C GLY A 495 -15.55 9.24 -7.52
N PHE A 496 -16.00 7.97 -7.56
CA PHE A 496 -15.26 6.85 -8.15
C PHE A 496 -16.16 5.85 -8.87
N GLU A 497 -15.56 5.13 -9.81
CA GLU A 497 -16.09 3.94 -10.44
C GLU A 497 -15.45 2.72 -9.79
N THR A 498 -16.25 1.73 -9.40
CA THR A 498 -15.79 0.60 -8.58
C THR A 498 -16.00 -0.75 -9.25
N ILE A 499 -15.18 -1.74 -8.88
CA ILE A 499 -15.35 -3.16 -9.25
C ILE A 499 -15.08 -4.03 -8.01
N SER A 500 -16.07 -4.79 -7.56
CA SER A 500 -15.98 -5.58 -6.32
C SER A 500 -16.12 -7.11 -6.47
N PHE A 501 -15.37 -7.84 -5.65
CA PHE A 501 -15.31 -9.31 -5.59
C PHE A 501 -15.43 -9.84 -4.16
N ASN A 502 -15.97 -11.05 -4.02
CA ASN A 502 -16.04 -11.77 -2.76
C ASN A 502 -14.73 -12.54 -2.46
N LEU A 503 -14.34 -12.54 -1.19
CA LEU A 503 -13.26 -13.33 -0.61
C LEU A 503 -13.82 -14.50 0.21
N THR A 504 -12.96 -15.47 0.52
CA THR A 504 -13.17 -16.39 1.64
C THR A 504 -12.56 -15.83 2.95
N PRO A 505 -13.09 -16.16 4.14
CA PRO A 505 -12.61 -15.59 5.41
C PRO A 505 -11.14 -15.84 5.76
N ASN A 506 -10.51 -16.85 5.14
CA ASN A 506 -9.15 -17.29 5.46
C ASN A 506 -8.09 -16.85 4.43
N GLU A 507 -8.47 -16.08 3.40
CA GLU A 507 -7.52 -15.61 2.38
C GLU A 507 -6.55 -14.56 2.92
N VAL A 508 -5.27 -14.81 2.68
CA VAL A 508 -4.17 -13.83 2.77
C VAL A 508 -4.05 -13.13 1.41
N LEU A 509 -3.94 -11.81 1.41
CA LEU A 509 -3.84 -11.00 0.20
C LEU A 509 -2.48 -10.33 0.08
N TYR A 510 -1.91 -10.38 -1.12
CA TYR A 510 -0.68 -9.71 -1.53
C TYR A 510 -0.99 -8.77 -2.71
N GLY A 511 0.00 -8.01 -3.18
CA GLY A 511 -0.19 -7.08 -4.29
C GLY A 511 -0.56 -5.65 -3.85
N GLY A 512 -0.73 -4.74 -4.81
CA GLY A 512 -0.89 -3.30 -4.57
C GLY A 512 0.37 -2.47 -4.89
N GLY A 513 1.42 -3.06 -5.48
CA GLY A 513 2.72 -2.43 -5.73
C GLY A 513 3.71 -2.58 -4.57
N ALA A 514 4.64 -1.64 -4.44
CA ALA A 514 5.55 -1.49 -3.31
C ALA A 514 4.79 -0.82 -2.14
N ARG A 515 4.88 -1.43 -0.96
CA ARG A 515 4.32 -0.99 0.34
C ARG A 515 5.19 -1.66 1.41
N ALA A 516 5.24 -1.09 2.61
CA ALA A 516 5.76 -1.76 3.80
C ALA A 516 4.60 -1.96 4.79
N LEU A 517 4.01 -3.15 4.82
CA LEU A 517 2.77 -3.43 5.57
C LEU A 517 2.71 -4.87 6.13
N GLY A 518 3.78 -5.65 5.96
CA GLY A 518 3.76 -7.10 6.06
C GLY A 518 3.31 -7.78 4.77
N MET A 519 3.58 -9.08 4.66
CA MET A 519 3.21 -9.87 3.49
C MET A 519 1.68 -9.94 3.29
N ASN A 520 0.90 -10.04 4.38
CA ASN A 520 -0.56 -9.95 4.30
C ASN A 520 -1.03 -8.50 4.31
N ARG A 521 -1.58 -8.04 3.19
CA ARG A 521 -2.12 -6.69 2.99
C ARG A 521 -3.63 -6.61 3.17
N ARG A 522 -4.30 -7.73 3.48
CA ARG A 522 -5.73 -7.74 3.84
C ARG A 522 -6.00 -6.87 5.09
N GLY A 523 -7.10 -6.14 5.10
CA GLY A 523 -7.45 -5.14 6.12
C GLY A 523 -7.04 -3.71 5.75
N ASN A 524 -6.48 -3.45 4.56
CA ASN A 524 -6.01 -2.12 4.15
C ASN A 524 -6.74 -1.61 2.91
N ARG A 525 -7.02 -0.30 2.85
CA ARG A 525 -7.46 0.40 1.64
C ARG A 525 -6.33 1.26 1.10
N LEU A 526 -5.67 0.77 0.05
CA LEU A 526 -4.41 1.31 -0.46
C LEU A 526 -4.65 2.32 -1.59
N GLU A 527 -4.03 3.49 -1.53
CA GLU A 527 -4.11 4.49 -2.62
C GLU A 527 -3.29 4.04 -3.84
N LEU A 528 -3.85 4.25 -5.03
CA LEU A 528 -3.24 3.98 -6.32
C LEU A 528 -2.84 5.31 -6.98
N TYR A 529 -1.83 5.93 -6.38
CA TYR A 529 -1.17 7.15 -6.80
C TYR A 529 0.32 6.97 -6.52
N ASN A 530 1.15 6.88 -7.55
CA ASN A 530 2.61 6.75 -7.38
C ASN A 530 3.16 7.97 -6.62
N LYS A 531 3.90 7.77 -5.51
CA LYS A 531 4.34 8.90 -4.67
C LYS A 531 5.64 8.62 -3.93
N ALA A 532 6.57 9.56 -3.97
CA ALA A 532 7.75 9.51 -3.10
C ALA A 532 7.34 9.49 -1.62
N HIS A 533 7.95 8.60 -0.84
CA HIS A 533 7.84 8.58 0.62
C HIS A 533 9.25 8.65 1.21
N TYR A 534 9.80 9.86 1.23
CA TYR A 534 11.14 10.14 1.72
C TYR A 534 11.29 9.76 3.20
N GLY A 535 12.31 8.97 3.53
CA GLY A 535 12.61 8.57 4.91
C GLY A 535 11.67 7.50 5.47
N TYR A 536 11.10 6.62 4.63
CA TYR A 536 10.27 5.51 5.10
C TYR A 536 11.07 4.44 5.87
N GLU A 537 10.41 3.74 6.80
CA GLU A 537 11.00 2.70 7.66
C GLU A 537 10.18 1.38 7.61
N GLU A 538 9.63 0.92 8.74
CA GLU A 538 8.91 -0.36 8.83
C GLU A 538 7.50 -0.32 8.22
N ARG A 539 6.90 0.88 8.10
CA ARG A 539 5.51 1.06 7.65
C ARG A 539 5.38 2.13 6.56
N SER A 540 4.65 1.79 5.50
CA SER A 540 4.22 2.71 4.45
C SER A 540 3.05 2.16 3.64
N GLU A 541 1.90 2.82 3.76
CA GLU A 541 0.71 2.59 2.96
C GLU A 541 0.83 3.08 1.52
N LEU A 542 1.77 3.98 1.20
CA LEU A 542 1.89 4.64 -0.11
C LEU A 542 3.36 4.92 -0.45
N MET A 543 3.79 4.45 -1.62
CA MET A 543 5.17 4.52 -2.10
C MET A 543 5.23 4.83 -3.60
N ASN A 544 6.46 4.96 -4.12
CA ASN A 544 6.81 5.34 -5.48
C ASN A 544 6.19 4.46 -6.57
N TYR A 545 5.89 3.19 -6.27
CA TYR A 545 5.43 2.23 -7.27
C TYR A 545 4.16 1.52 -6.81
N THR A 546 2.99 2.06 -7.15
CA THR A 546 1.70 1.42 -6.94
C THR A 546 1.32 0.50 -8.12
N MET A 547 0.55 -0.55 -7.88
CA MET A 547 -0.01 -1.40 -8.95
C MET A 547 -1.43 -1.88 -8.61
N PRO A 548 -2.38 -1.86 -9.55
CA PRO A 548 -3.76 -2.31 -9.34
C PRO A 548 -3.86 -3.85 -9.47
N ILE A 549 -3.15 -4.57 -8.58
CA ILE A 549 -3.03 -6.03 -8.57
C ILE A 549 -3.38 -6.56 -7.19
N VAL A 550 -4.20 -7.61 -7.13
CA VAL A 550 -4.37 -8.47 -5.94
C VAL A 550 -3.85 -9.86 -6.25
N VAL A 551 -3.09 -10.46 -5.35
CA VAL A 551 -2.72 -11.88 -5.39
C VAL A 551 -3.27 -12.54 -4.13
N SER A 552 -3.83 -13.74 -4.22
CA SER A 552 -4.45 -14.45 -3.11
C SER A 552 -3.69 -15.72 -2.74
N SER A 553 -3.70 -16.10 -1.46
CA SER A 553 -3.28 -17.42 -0.96
C SER A 553 -3.91 -18.60 -1.71
N ASN A 554 -5.06 -18.41 -2.36
CA ASN A 554 -5.72 -19.41 -3.19
C ASN A 554 -5.13 -19.52 -4.62
N LYS A 555 -3.88 -19.05 -4.83
CA LYS A 555 -3.11 -19.12 -6.09
C LYS A 555 -3.84 -18.55 -7.32
N TYR A 556 -4.53 -17.43 -7.11
CA TYR A 556 -5.04 -16.58 -8.18
C TYR A 556 -4.56 -15.13 -8.03
N LEU A 557 -4.63 -14.40 -9.13
CA LEU A 557 -4.30 -12.99 -9.24
C LEU A 557 -5.42 -12.27 -9.98
N ILE A 558 -5.88 -11.12 -9.46
CA ILE A 558 -6.74 -10.17 -10.16
C ILE A 558 -5.88 -8.96 -10.55
N HIS A 559 -5.82 -8.68 -11.85
CA HIS A 559 -5.21 -7.46 -12.39
C HIS A 559 -6.33 -6.56 -12.92
N PHE A 560 -6.45 -5.34 -12.39
CA PHE A 560 -7.37 -4.34 -12.93
C PHE A 560 -6.63 -3.52 -13.98
N ASP A 561 -6.99 -3.70 -15.23
CA ASP A 561 -6.26 -3.21 -16.41
C ASP A 561 -6.64 -1.77 -16.72
N ASN A 562 -6.24 -0.86 -15.84
CA ASN A 562 -6.62 0.54 -15.90
C ASN A 562 -5.51 1.46 -15.32
N ALA A 563 -5.47 2.71 -15.77
CA ALA A 563 -4.38 3.67 -15.52
C ALA A 563 -4.69 4.83 -14.56
N PRO A 564 -5.92 5.42 -14.56
CA PRO A 564 -6.26 6.54 -13.68
C PRO A 564 -6.12 6.22 -12.19
N ILE A 565 -5.91 7.27 -11.41
CA ILE A 565 -5.78 7.23 -9.96
C ILE A 565 -7.04 6.68 -9.26
N GLY A 566 -6.88 6.20 -8.03
CA GLY A 566 -7.96 5.60 -7.26
C GLY A 566 -7.47 4.81 -6.05
N PHE A 567 -8.14 3.73 -5.70
CA PHE A 567 -7.84 2.90 -4.53
C PHE A 567 -8.00 1.40 -4.79
N LEU A 568 -7.36 0.61 -3.93
CA LEU A 568 -7.49 -0.83 -3.85
C LEU A 568 -7.83 -1.21 -2.40
N ASP A 569 -9.12 -1.42 -2.12
CA ASP A 569 -9.64 -1.89 -0.84
C ASP A 569 -9.47 -3.41 -0.75
N LEU A 570 -8.54 -3.85 0.10
CA LEU A 570 -8.21 -5.25 0.37
C LEU A 570 -8.93 -5.69 1.65
N ASP A 571 -10.25 -5.58 1.69
CA ASP A 571 -11.11 -5.96 2.83
C ASP A 571 -10.89 -5.11 4.10
N SER A 572 -10.69 -3.79 3.97
CA SER A 572 -10.53 -2.86 5.10
C SER A 572 -11.72 -2.82 6.07
N LYS A 573 -12.91 -3.25 5.60
CA LYS A 573 -14.16 -3.34 6.36
C LYS A 573 -14.39 -4.71 7.01
N ALA A 574 -13.51 -5.69 6.74
CA ALA A 574 -13.64 -7.09 7.16
C ALA A 574 -14.98 -7.74 6.74
N ASP A 575 -15.56 -7.33 5.60
CA ASP A 575 -16.83 -7.83 5.06
C ASP A 575 -16.64 -8.85 3.91
N ASN A 576 -15.40 -9.35 3.76
CA ASN A 576 -14.92 -10.29 2.75
C ASN A 576 -14.96 -9.73 1.32
N THR A 577 -14.46 -8.50 1.13
CA THR A 577 -14.50 -7.82 -0.18
C THR A 577 -13.13 -7.36 -0.68
N ILE A 578 -12.81 -7.63 -1.94
CA ILE A 578 -11.87 -6.80 -2.72
C ILE A 578 -12.70 -5.73 -3.43
N THR A 579 -12.37 -4.45 -3.29
CA THR A 579 -12.93 -3.37 -4.14
C THR A 579 -11.80 -2.59 -4.81
N TYR A 580 -11.78 -2.59 -6.14
CA TYR A 580 -11.02 -1.60 -6.90
C TYR A 580 -11.88 -0.35 -7.09
N GLU A 581 -11.28 0.83 -6.92
CA GLU A 581 -11.91 2.15 -7.12
C GLU A 581 -11.03 2.97 -8.07
N THR A 582 -11.62 3.72 -9.01
CA THR A 582 -10.87 4.53 -9.98
C THR A 582 -11.66 5.76 -10.42
N LEU A 583 -10.96 6.83 -10.83
CA LEU A 583 -11.60 8.06 -11.31
C LEU A 583 -12.27 7.90 -12.68
N SER A 584 -11.68 7.14 -13.60
CA SER A 584 -12.18 6.98 -14.98
C SER A 584 -11.64 5.71 -15.66
N GLY A 585 -11.66 5.65 -16.99
CA GLY A 585 -10.91 4.65 -17.76
C GLY A 585 -11.58 3.27 -17.88
N ARG A 586 -10.76 2.23 -18.08
CA ARG A 586 -11.16 0.87 -18.46
C ARG A 586 -11.86 0.13 -17.31
N LYS A 587 -13.03 -0.46 -17.57
CA LYS A 587 -13.72 -1.35 -16.60
C LYS A 587 -13.36 -2.81 -16.85
N THR A 588 -12.06 -3.05 -17.00
CA THR A 588 -11.47 -4.33 -17.41
C THR A 588 -10.66 -4.92 -16.27
N TYR A 589 -10.85 -6.21 -16.02
CA TYR A 589 -9.99 -7.00 -15.16
C TYR A 589 -9.62 -8.33 -15.83
N GLN A 590 -8.44 -8.84 -15.49
CA GLN A 590 -8.06 -10.21 -15.81
C GLN A 590 -7.90 -11.02 -14.52
N ILE A 591 -8.38 -12.27 -14.56
CA ILE A 591 -8.10 -13.28 -13.55
C ILE A 591 -7.08 -14.24 -14.12
N VAL A 592 -5.97 -14.40 -13.40
CA VAL A 592 -4.85 -15.29 -13.73
C VAL A 592 -4.74 -16.34 -12.63
N VAL A 593 -4.46 -17.58 -12.99
CA VAL A 593 -4.34 -18.71 -12.04
C VAL A 593 -3.05 -19.49 -12.27
N GLY A 594 -2.58 -20.21 -11.24
CA GLY A 594 -1.45 -21.12 -11.33
C GLY A 594 -1.71 -22.44 -10.59
N GLU A 595 -1.12 -23.53 -11.07
CA GLU A 595 -1.08 -24.78 -10.29
C GLU A 595 -0.08 -24.67 -9.14
N SER A 596 1.08 -24.08 -9.43
CA SER A 596 2.06 -23.62 -8.44
C SER A 596 2.13 -22.09 -8.38
N TRP A 597 2.80 -21.54 -7.36
CA TRP A 597 3.16 -20.12 -7.32
C TRP A 597 4.03 -19.66 -8.50
N LEU A 598 4.92 -20.52 -8.99
CA LEU A 598 5.73 -20.25 -10.18
C LEU A 598 4.86 -20.22 -11.45
N ASP A 599 3.84 -21.06 -11.56
CA ASP A 599 2.88 -20.97 -12.68
C ASP A 599 2.04 -19.69 -12.63
N LEU A 600 1.73 -19.17 -11.44
CA LEU A 600 0.99 -17.92 -11.29
C LEU A 600 1.80 -16.72 -11.80
N THR A 601 3.06 -16.56 -11.40
CA THR A 601 3.92 -15.46 -11.91
C THR A 601 4.23 -15.65 -13.40
N LYS A 602 4.38 -16.89 -13.86
CA LYS A 602 4.56 -17.29 -15.26
C LYS A 602 3.36 -16.96 -16.14
N ASN A 603 2.13 -17.15 -15.66
CA ASN A 603 0.93 -16.81 -16.42
C ASN A 603 0.69 -15.28 -16.42
N TYR A 604 0.94 -14.59 -15.29
CA TYR A 604 0.81 -13.13 -15.22
C TYR A 604 1.84 -12.39 -16.09
N THR A 605 3.10 -12.83 -16.10
CA THR A 605 4.12 -12.25 -17.00
C THR A 605 4.04 -12.80 -18.43
N LYS A 606 3.25 -13.85 -18.70
CA LYS A 606 2.82 -14.18 -20.08
C LYS A 606 1.79 -13.16 -20.58
N LEU A 607 0.84 -12.76 -19.73
CA LEU A 607 -0.18 -11.73 -20.03
C LEU A 607 0.44 -10.34 -20.28
N THR A 608 1.35 -9.92 -19.38
CA THR A 608 1.86 -8.53 -19.32
C THR A 608 3.28 -8.34 -19.91
N GLY A 609 3.96 -9.44 -20.23
CA GLY A 609 5.30 -9.47 -20.84
C GLY A 609 6.40 -9.94 -19.88
N ARG A 610 7.37 -10.69 -20.43
CA ARG A 610 8.57 -11.13 -19.71
C ARG A 610 9.55 -9.98 -19.52
N GLN A 611 10.29 -9.99 -18.43
CA GLN A 611 11.38 -9.04 -18.21
C GLN A 611 12.57 -9.40 -19.12
N PRO A 612 13.08 -8.50 -19.97
CA PRO A 612 14.31 -8.74 -20.71
C PRO A 612 15.50 -8.94 -19.77
N MET A 613 16.43 -9.83 -20.11
CA MET A 613 17.69 -9.92 -19.37
C MET A 613 18.44 -8.56 -19.42
N PRO A 614 18.89 -8.01 -18.28
CA PRO A 614 19.79 -6.87 -18.25
C PRO A 614 21.17 -7.25 -18.83
N PRO A 615 22.03 -6.27 -19.13
CA PRO A 615 23.43 -6.55 -19.42
C PRO A 615 24.11 -7.12 -18.15
N ARG A 616 24.98 -8.11 -18.30
CA ARG A 616 25.53 -8.90 -17.18
C ARG A 616 26.22 -8.06 -16.11
N TRP A 617 26.84 -6.94 -16.49
CA TRP A 617 27.49 -6.00 -15.55
C TRP A 617 26.52 -5.42 -14.50
N ALA A 618 25.21 -5.39 -14.77
CA ALA A 618 24.20 -4.92 -13.82
C ALA A 618 24.03 -5.84 -12.59
N LEU A 619 24.61 -7.05 -12.60
CA LEU A 619 24.66 -7.93 -11.43
C LEU A 619 25.88 -7.67 -10.53
N GLY A 620 26.84 -6.86 -10.98
CA GLY A 620 28.03 -6.48 -10.23
C GLY A 620 27.76 -5.38 -9.21
N ASN A 621 28.85 -4.86 -8.62
CA ASN A 621 28.82 -3.78 -7.65
C ASN A 621 28.85 -2.41 -8.34
N PHE A 622 28.06 -1.47 -7.81
CA PHE A 622 27.95 -0.09 -8.26
C PHE A 622 28.60 0.88 -7.26
N SER A 623 29.18 1.95 -7.76
CA SER A 623 29.59 3.14 -6.99
C SER A 623 28.53 4.21 -7.20
N SER A 624 27.78 4.59 -6.16
CA SER A 624 26.75 5.63 -6.25
C SER A 624 26.64 6.42 -4.96
N ARG A 625 26.22 7.68 -5.09
CA ARG A 625 25.88 8.65 -4.03
C ARG A 625 25.04 9.75 -4.67
N PHE A 626 24.34 10.52 -3.86
CA PHE A 626 23.77 11.82 -4.21
C PHE A 626 24.63 12.92 -3.54
N GLY A 627 25.70 13.42 -4.18
CA GLY A 627 26.18 13.10 -5.54
C GLY A 627 27.67 13.37 -5.75
N TYR A 628 28.23 12.95 -6.90
CA TYR A 628 29.61 13.30 -7.28
C TYR A 628 29.63 14.67 -7.98
N HIS A 629 30.35 15.65 -7.42
CA HIS A 629 30.29 17.04 -7.90
C HIS A 629 31.27 17.37 -9.04
N SER A 630 32.14 16.43 -9.45
CA SER A 630 33.11 16.67 -10.53
C SER A 630 33.65 15.40 -11.20
N GLN A 631 34.18 15.55 -12.42
CA GLN A 631 34.92 14.51 -13.14
C GLN A 631 36.08 13.96 -12.30
N LYS A 632 36.81 14.83 -11.60
CA LYS A 632 37.97 14.44 -10.77
C LYS A 632 37.54 13.56 -9.59
N GLU A 633 36.37 13.81 -9.01
CA GLU A 633 35.83 13.00 -7.92
C GLU A 633 35.49 11.60 -8.43
N VAL A 634 34.72 11.50 -9.52
CA VAL A 634 34.36 10.23 -10.20
C VAL A 634 35.61 9.40 -10.54
N GLU A 635 36.64 10.03 -11.11
CA GLU A 635 37.92 9.37 -11.44
C GLU A 635 38.68 8.91 -10.19
N ALA A 636 38.68 9.71 -9.11
CA ALA A 636 39.36 9.38 -7.86
C ALA A 636 38.64 8.28 -7.05
N THR A 637 37.30 8.26 -7.02
CA THR A 637 36.53 7.18 -6.39
C THR A 637 36.80 5.85 -7.08
N VAL A 638 36.76 5.82 -8.42
CA VAL A 638 37.05 4.61 -9.21
C VAL A 638 38.48 4.13 -9.02
N GLN A 639 39.47 5.04 -8.97
CA GLN A 639 40.83 4.67 -8.61
C GLN A 639 40.90 4.04 -7.22
N LYS A 640 40.19 4.61 -6.22
CA LYS A 640 40.20 4.06 -4.85
C LYS A 640 39.59 2.65 -4.76
N PHE A 641 38.57 2.33 -5.56
CA PHE A 641 38.07 0.94 -5.66
C PHE A 641 39.15 -0.02 -6.18
N ARG A 642 39.99 0.40 -7.14
CA ARG A 642 41.12 -0.41 -7.61
C ARG A 642 42.26 -0.49 -6.59
N ASP A 643 42.57 0.59 -5.88
CA ASP A 643 43.62 0.64 -4.84
C ASP A 643 43.29 -0.23 -3.61
N GLU A 644 42.00 -0.36 -3.25
CA GLU A 644 41.51 -1.22 -2.16
C GLU A 644 41.18 -2.66 -2.66
N GLU A 645 41.37 -2.93 -3.96
CA GLU A 645 40.99 -4.13 -4.71
C GLU A 645 39.52 -4.56 -4.48
N ILE A 646 38.59 -3.61 -4.41
CA ILE A 646 37.15 -3.89 -4.28
C ILE A 646 36.54 -3.94 -5.69
N PRO A 647 35.89 -5.05 -6.10
CA PRO A 647 35.29 -5.17 -7.42
C PRO A 647 34.27 -4.07 -7.75
N LEU A 648 34.31 -3.58 -8.99
CA LEU A 648 33.48 -2.46 -9.44
C LEU A 648 33.21 -2.56 -10.95
N ASP A 649 31.92 -2.52 -11.31
CA ASP A 649 31.46 -2.57 -12.70
C ASP A 649 30.79 -1.28 -13.20
N ALA A 650 30.20 -0.45 -12.33
CA ALA A 650 29.51 0.75 -12.75
C ALA A 650 29.64 1.90 -11.74
N ILE A 651 29.71 3.14 -12.24
CA ILE A 651 29.57 4.35 -11.46
C ILE A 651 28.36 5.15 -11.95
N ILE A 652 27.53 5.58 -11.01
CA ILE A 652 26.32 6.37 -11.24
C ILE A 652 26.63 7.84 -10.93
N ILE A 653 26.42 8.75 -11.88
CA ILE A 653 26.63 10.17 -11.65
C ILE A 653 25.28 10.86 -11.52
N ASP A 654 25.06 11.37 -10.30
CA ASP A 654 23.86 12.08 -9.86
C ASP A 654 23.73 13.49 -10.48
N ILE A 655 22.66 14.22 -10.16
CA ILE A 655 22.21 15.48 -10.80
C ILE A 655 23.30 16.55 -11.01
N PHE A 656 24.36 16.53 -10.21
CA PHE A 656 25.54 17.39 -10.40
C PHE A 656 26.28 17.18 -11.74
N TRP A 657 25.98 16.12 -12.51
CA TRP A 657 26.52 16.00 -13.87
C TRP A 657 26.01 17.11 -14.80
N PHE A 658 24.79 17.64 -14.58
CA PHE A 658 24.19 18.72 -15.38
C PHE A 658 24.12 20.08 -14.68
N GLY A 659 24.61 20.21 -13.44
CA GLY A 659 24.56 21.45 -12.66
C GLY A 659 25.51 21.49 -11.47
N LYS A 660 25.68 22.66 -10.85
CA LYS A 660 26.51 22.81 -9.63
C LYS A 660 25.70 22.71 -8.33
N THR A 661 24.40 22.94 -8.42
CA THR A 661 23.46 23.04 -7.30
C THR A 661 22.32 22.07 -7.52
N ILE A 662 21.73 21.56 -6.42
CA ILE A 662 20.56 20.69 -6.47
C ILE A 662 19.41 21.40 -7.21
N GLN A 663 19.09 22.62 -6.76
CA GLN A 663 18.07 23.47 -7.37
C GLN A 663 18.59 24.21 -8.61
N GLY A 664 17.68 24.57 -9.51
CA GLY A 664 17.91 25.54 -10.60
C GLY A 664 18.51 24.97 -11.90
N THR A 665 18.94 23.71 -11.95
CA THR A 665 19.62 23.12 -13.13
C THR A 665 18.96 21.87 -13.73
N MET A 666 17.92 21.30 -13.10
CA MET A 666 17.20 20.13 -13.60
C MET A 666 16.59 20.37 -15.00
N GLY A 667 16.66 19.35 -15.85
CA GLY A 667 16.29 19.45 -17.26
C GLY A 667 17.32 20.15 -18.15
N ASN A 668 18.52 20.49 -17.65
CA ASN A 668 19.64 20.91 -18.52
C ASN A 668 20.03 19.78 -19.48
N LEU A 669 20.09 18.54 -18.98
CA LEU A 669 20.36 17.32 -19.75
C LEU A 669 21.59 17.48 -20.69
N GLU A 670 22.64 18.12 -20.17
CA GLU A 670 23.96 18.25 -20.77
C GLU A 670 25.02 18.43 -19.67
N PHE A 671 26.26 17.99 -19.92
CA PHE A 671 27.33 18.04 -18.91
C PHE A 671 27.73 19.46 -18.52
N TYR A 672 27.66 19.77 -17.22
CA TYR A 672 28.12 21.04 -16.66
C TYR A 672 29.65 21.13 -16.67
N ARG A 673 30.20 21.85 -17.67
CA ARG A 673 31.61 21.76 -18.07
C ARG A 673 32.64 22.31 -17.07
N ASP A 674 32.23 23.12 -16.09
CA ASP A 674 33.17 23.59 -15.06
C ASP A 674 33.52 22.46 -14.08
N SER A 675 32.56 21.57 -13.78
CA SER A 675 32.75 20.36 -12.97
C SER A 675 33.18 19.14 -13.80
N PHE A 676 32.66 19.03 -15.03
CA PHE A 676 32.89 17.91 -15.94
C PHE A 676 33.43 18.41 -17.28
N PRO A 677 34.70 18.85 -17.36
CA PRO A 677 35.25 19.49 -18.56
C PRO A 677 35.35 18.53 -19.75
N ASN A 678 35.76 17.28 -19.53
CA ASN A 678 36.08 16.30 -20.57
C ASN A 678 35.24 15.00 -20.42
N PRO A 679 33.89 15.07 -20.42
CA PRO A 679 33.04 13.94 -20.05
C PRO A 679 33.17 12.76 -21.03
N LYS A 680 33.39 13.01 -22.32
CA LYS A 680 33.68 11.94 -23.30
C LYS A 680 35.00 11.21 -23.01
N GLN A 681 35.99 11.90 -22.45
CA GLN A 681 37.27 11.30 -22.04
C GLN A 681 37.10 10.53 -20.72
N MET A 682 36.37 11.09 -19.75
CA MET A 682 36.02 10.42 -18.49
C MET A 682 35.27 9.11 -18.76
N ILE A 683 34.15 9.14 -19.51
CA ILE A 683 33.36 7.96 -19.85
C ILE A 683 34.21 6.91 -20.59
N LYS A 684 35.09 7.33 -21.51
CA LYS A 684 36.01 6.40 -22.17
C LYS A 684 37.03 5.81 -21.17
N GLY A 685 37.65 6.62 -20.33
CA GLY A 685 38.65 6.16 -19.35
C GLY A 685 38.06 5.24 -18.28
N LEU A 686 36.82 5.48 -17.87
CA LEU A 686 36.04 4.56 -17.02
C LEU A 686 35.85 3.23 -17.74
N LYS A 687 35.35 3.26 -18.99
CA LYS A 687 35.10 2.06 -19.82
C LYS A 687 36.38 1.28 -20.12
N ASP A 688 37.50 1.95 -20.34
CA ASP A 688 38.83 1.36 -20.53
C ASP A 688 39.33 0.66 -19.24
N ASN A 689 38.92 1.15 -18.06
CA ASN A 689 39.15 0.54 -16.74
C ASN A 689 38.00 -0.41 -16.30
N ASN A 690 37.29 -0.97 -17.29
CA ASN A 690 36.12 -1.85 -17.17
C ASN A 690 34.85 -1.24 -16.52
N VAL A 691 34.86 -0.02 -15.99
CA VAL A 691 33.71 0.61 -15.31
C VAL A 691 32.73 1.26 -16.31
N LYS A 692 31.43 1.02 -16.13
CA LYS A 692 30.35 1.64 -16.92
C LYS A 692 29.90 2.96 -16.29
N THR A 693 29.44 3.91 -17.11
CA THR A 693 28.82 5.16 -16.61
C THR A 693 27.30 5.09 -16.75
N VAL A 694 26.59 5.38 -15.67
CA VAL A 694 25.14 5.62 -15.63
C VAL A 694 24.91 7.08 -15.21
N LEU A 695 23.89 7.74 -15.78
CA LEU A 695 23.54 9.13 -15.45
C LEU A 695 22.08 9.23 -15.00
N VAL A 696 21.81 10.16 -14.07
CA VAL A 696 20.45 10.57 -13.69
C VAL A 696 19.80 11.43 -14.77
N THR A 697 18.49 11.25 -14.94
CA THR A 697 17.61 12.06 -15.79
C THR A 697 16.23 12.12 -15.15
N GLU A 698 15.55 13.25 -15.26
CA GLU A 698 14.24 13.51 -14.65
C GLU A 698 13.23 13.93 -15.74
N PRO A 699 11.92 13.83 -15.48
CA PRO A 699 10.90 14.22 -16.47
C PRO A 699 10.62 15.74 -16.51
N PHE A 700 11.32 16.53 -15.69
CA PHE A 700 11.06 17.95 -15.49
C PHE A 700 12.06 18.85 -16.23
N VAL A 701 11.59 20.00 -16.71
CA VAL A 701 12.44 21.07 -17.28
C VAL A 701 12.15 22.36 -16.55
N LEU A 702 13.11 22.81 -15.73
CA LEU A 702 13.01 24.07 -14.99
C LEU A 702 12.94 25.27 -15.94
N THR A 703 12.25 26.34 -15.55
CA THR A 703 12.27 27.62 -16.28
C THR A 703 13.64 28.30 -16.27
N THR A 704 14.54 27.88 -15.37
CA THR A 704 15.96 28.24 -15.34
C THR A 704 16.87 27.28 -16.11
N SER A 705 16.34 26.21 -16.69
CA SER A 705 17.12 25.28 -17.54
C SER A 705 17.55 25.96 -18.84
N LYS A 706 18.77 25.64 -19.30
CA LYS A 706 19.26 26.00 -20.64
C LYS A 706 18.36 25.51 -21.77
N ARG A 707 17.52 24.50 -21.51
CA ARG A 707 16.58 23.89 -22.47
C ARG A 707 15.14 24.39 -22.33
N TRP A 708 14.83 25.33 -21.44
CA TRP A 708 13.47 25.84 -21.30
C TRP A 708 12.92 26.41 -22.62
N ASP A 709 13.61 27.40 -23.18
CA ASP A 709 13.23 28.02 -24.46
C ASP A 709 13.22 27.02 -25.62
N GLU A 710 14.07 25.97 -25.56
CA GLU A 710 14.08 24.87 -26.53
C GLU A 710 12.79 24.05 -26.43
N ALA A 711 12.42 23.61 -25.23
CA ALA A 711 11.27 22.75 -24.97
C ALA A 711 9.93 23.48 -25.21
N VAL A 712 9.83 24.76 -24.82
CA VAL A 712 8.66 25.60 -25.11
C VAL A 712 8.50 25.78 -26.62
N LYS A 713 9.58 26.12 -27.34
CA LYS A 713 9.56 26.32 -28.80
C LYS A 713 9.33 25.02 -29.59
N ALA A 714 9.81 23.89 -29.08
CA ALA A 714 9.59 22.57 -29.67
C ALA A 714 8.17 22.04 -29.44
N ASP A 715 7.40 22.67 -28.54
CA ASP A 715 6.03 22.28 -28.18
C ASP A 715 5.99 20.84 -27.63
N VAL A 716 6.84 20.58 -26.63
CA VAL A 716 7.06 19.25 -26.01
C VAL A 716 6.70 19.15 -24.52
N LEU A 717 6.30 20.25 -23.88
CA LEU A 717 5.87 20.27 -22.48
C LEU A 717 4.36 20.06 -22.37
N ALA A 718 3.92 19.46 -21.26
CA ALA A 718 2.50 19.33 -20.92
C ALA A 718 1.86 20.71 -20.65
N LYS A 719 0.52 20.80 -20.74
CA LYS A 719 -0.17 22.08 -21.01
C LYS A 719 -1.22 22.49 -20.00
N ASP A 720 -1.50 23.79 -19.96
CA ASP A 720 -2.69 24.35 -19.31
C ASP A 720 -3.95 24.25 -20.19
N SER A 721 -5.10 24.63 -19.63
CA SER A 721 -6.40 24.60 -20.30
C SER A 721 -6.57 25.62 -21.44
N ILE A 722 -5.59 26.50 -21.67
CA ILE A 722 -5.58 27.48 -22.78
C ILE A 722 -4.45 27.25 -23.78
N GLY A 723 -3.61 26.22 -23.59
CA GLY A 723 -2.63 25.70 -24.53
C GLY A 723 -1.17 26.12 -24.31
N ASN A 724 -0.86 26.84 -23.24
CA ASN A 724 0.52 27.17 -22.84
C ASN A 724 1.19 25.96 -22.16
N PRO A 725 2.52 25.91 -22.04
CA PRO A 725 3.20 25.01 -21.11
C PRO A 725 2.70 25.22 -19.67
N TYR A 726 2.31 24.14 -18.99
CA TYR A 726 1.88 24.20 -17.59
C TYR A 726 3.11 24.36 -16.68
N THR A 727 3.13 25.40 -15.85
CA THR A 727 4.24 25.67 -14.92
C THR A 727 3.81 25.66 -13.46
N PHE A 728 4.64 25.06 -12.60
CA PHE A 728 4.45 25.00 -11.15
C PHE A 728 5.78 25.05 -10.39
N ASP A 729 5.73 25.39 -9.10
CA ASP A 729 6.88 25.33 -8.20
C ASP A 729 6.96 23.96 -7.51
N PHE A 730 8.15 23.40 -7.44
CA PHE A 730 8.47 22.22 -6.62
C PHE A 730 9.90 22.33 -6.07
N TYR A 731 10.38 21.32 -5.33
CA TYR A 731 11.64 21.38 -4.57
C TYR A 731 12.87 21.87 -5.36
N PHE A 732 12.96 21.55 -6.65
CA PHE A 732 14.11 21.90 -7.50
C PHE A 732 13.99 23.28 -8.20
N GLY A 733 12.82 23.93 -8.17
CA GLY A 733 12.55 25.24 -8.76
C GLY A 733 11.18 25.34 -9.44
N ASN A 734 10.96 26.40 -10.23
CA ASN A 734 9.79 26.55 -11.09
C ASN A 734 9.98 25.75 -12.39
N THR A 735 8.98 24.96 -12.82
CA THR A 735 9.17 23.89 -13.81
C THR A 735 7.98 23.63 -14.72
N GLY A 736 8.22 22.96 -15.83
CA GLY A 736 7.23 22.19 -16.59
C GLY A 736 7.58 20.69 -16.68
N LEU A 737 6.62 19.85 -17.05
CA LEU A 737 6.77 18.41 -17.25
C LEU A 737 6.89 18.09 -18.76
N ILE A 738 7.78 17.17 -19.14
CA ILE A 738 7.89 16.68 -20.53
C ILE A 738 6.65 15.85 -20.87
N ASP A 739 5.96 16.17 -21.96
CA ASP A 739 4.82 15.38 -22.42
C ASP A 739 5.28 14.20 -23.28
N ILE A 740 5.55 13.06 -22.65
CA ILE A 740 5.91 11.81 -23.33
C ILE A 740 4.76 11.20 -24.16
N TYR A 741 3.52 11.67 -24.00
CA TYR A 741 2.37 11.24 -24.79
C TYR A 741 2.21 12.07 -26.07
N ASN A 742 2.77 13.27 -26.11
CA ASN A 742 2.95 14.05 -27.33
C ASN A 742 4.09 13.41 -28.16
N PRO A 743 3.86 13.03 -29.44
CA PRO A 743 4.90 12.43 -30.28
C PRO A 743 6.16 13.29 -30.44
N LYS A 744 6.04 14.62 -30.36
CA LYS A 744 7.20 15.53 -30.34
C LYS A 744 8.02 15.37 -29.06
N GLY A 745 7.36 15.28 -27.90
CA GLY A 745 8.02 15.14 -26.60
C GLY A 745 8.67 13.78 -26.44
N LYS A 746 8.01 12.70 -26.89
CA LYS A 746 8.63 11.37 -27.01
C LYS A 746 9.91 11.43 -27.85
N GLN A 747 9.84 11.97 -29.08
CA GLN A 747 11.02 12.05 -29.96
C GLN A 747 12.13 12.96 -29.41
N TRP A 748 11.79 14.10 -28.82
CA TRP A 748 12.76 15.03 -28.24
C TRP A 748 13.56 14.40 -27.10
N PHE A 749 12.89 13.72 -26.17
CA PHE A 749 13.56 13.04 -25.07
C PHE A 749 14.34 11.80 -25.55
N GLN A 750 13.84 11.07 -26.55
CA GLN A 750 14.59 9.98 -27.20
C GLN A 750 15.90 10.48 -27.85
N ASN A 751 15.91 11.66 -28.47
CA ASN A 751 17.13 12.24 -29.03
C ASN A 751 18.17 12.52 -27.93
N ILE A 752 17.76 13.02 -26.77
CA ILE A 752 18.65 13.24 -25.62
C ILE A 752 19.26 11.91 -25.14
N TYR A 753 18.45 10.88 -24.95
CA TYR A 753 18.97 9.55 -24.55
C TYR A 753 19.90 8.92 -25.59
N LYS A 754 19.61 9.11 -26.88
CA LYS A 754 20.48 8.68 -27.97
C LYS A 754 21.84 9.40 -27.92
N ASP A 755 21.84 10.71 -27.72
CA ASP A 755 23.07 11.51 -27.65
C ASP A 755 23.92 11.20 -26.40
N LEU A 756 23.29 10.76 -25.29
CA LEU A 756 23.98 10.21 -24.13
C LEU A 756 24.61 8.83 -24.43
N ALA A 757 23.87 7.94 -25.11
CA ALA A 757 24.39 6.63 -25.51
C ALA A 757 25.56 6.75 -26.52
N ASP A 758 25.49 7.69 -27.48
CA ASP A 758 26.54 7.98 -28.47
C ASP A 758 27.86 8.46 -27.84
N ILE A 759 27.83 9.02 -26.62
CA ILE A 759 29.05 9.39 -25.87
C ILE A 759 29.56 8.31 -24.92
N GLY A 760 28.89 7.15 -24.88
CA GLY A 760 29.31 5.96 -24.13
C GLY A 760 28.58 5.73 -22.81
N VAL A 761 27.55 6.52 -22.47
CA VAL A 761 26.70 6.24 -21.30
C VAL A 761 26.05 4.87 -21.52
N SER A 762 26.18 3.99 -20.53
CA SER A 762 25.89 2.56 -20.66
C SER A 762 24.55 2.14 -20.02
N GLY A 763 23.92 3.06 -19.29
CA GLY A 763 22.62 2.90 -18.66
C GLY A 763 22.09 4.23 -18.18
N VAL A 764 20.80 4.30 -17.87
CA VAL A 764 20.14 5.52 -17.40
C VAL A 764 19.42 5.27 -16.09
N TRP A 765 19.38 6.29 -15.25
CA TRP A 765 18.51 6.37 -14.09
C TRP A 765 17.45 7.44 -14.39
N GLY A 766 16.19 7.01 -14.53
CA GLY A 766 15.03 7.89 -14.64
C GLY A 766 14.41 8.11 -13.25
N ASP A 767 14.71 9.24 -12.63
CA ASP A 767 14.22 9.55 -11.28
C ASP A 767 12.99 10.48 -11.30
N LEU A 768 12.30 10.56 -10.15
CA LEU A 768 11.09 11.39 -9.94
C LEU A 768 9.94 11.06 -10.90
N GLY A 769 9.93 9.82 -11.41
CA GLY A 769 9.08 9.35 -12.50
C GLY A 769 7.63 9.00 -12.12
N GLU A 770 7.22 9.30 -10.89
CA GLU A 770 5.86 9.03 -10.39
C GLU A 770 4.74 9.62 -11.28
N PRO A 771 4.77 10.89 -11.75
CA PRO A 771 5.74 11.98 -11.48
C PRO A 771 5.59 12.58 -10.07
N GLU A 772 6.71 12.91 -9.41
CA GLU A 772 6.73 13.25 -7.98
C GLU A 772 5.78 14.42 -7.62
N VAL A 773 5.69 15.41 -8.50
CA VAL A 773 4.66 16.44 -8.48
C VAL A 773 3.97 16.46 -9.84
N HIS A 774 2.67 16.17 -9.85
CA HIS A 774 1.86 16.06 -11.07
C HIS A 774 0.50 16.77 -10.85
N PRO A 775 0.42 18.10 -11.06
CA PRO A 775 -0.78 18.87 -10.68
C PRO A 775 -2.01 18.54 -11.53
N LYS A 776 -3.18 18.39 -10.91
CA LYS A 776 -4.47 18.05 -11.58
C LYS A 776 -4.85 18.99 -12.76
N GLY A 777 -4.36 20.23 -12.76
CA GLY A 777 -4.59 21.20 -13.85
C GLY A 777 -3.71 21.01 -15.10
N LEU A 778 -2.75 20.08 -15.05
CA LEU A 778 -1.83 19.75 -16.13
C LEU A 778 -2.47 18.75 -17.09
N LEU A 779 -2.37 19.04 -18.39
CA LEU A 779 -2.96 18.27 -19.48
C LEU A 779 -1.86 17.69 -20.36
N HIS A 780 -1.89 16.36 -20.53
CA HIS A 780 -1.08 15.64 -21.52
C HIS A 780 -1.85 15.52 -22.84
N ALA A 781 -1.14 15.29 -23.95
CA ALA A 781 -1.74 15.16 -25.28
C ALA A 781 -2.78 14.01 -25.43
N THR A 782 -2.88 13.11 -24.46
CA THR A 782 -3.84 11.98 -24.46
C THR A 782 -4.71 11.86 -23.20
N GLY A 783 -4.68 12.81 -22.27
CA GLY A 783 -5.46 12.74 -21.03
C GLY A 783 -5.06 13.77 -19.97
N THR A 784 -5.84 13.84 -18.89
CA THR A 784 -5.50 14.66 -17.70
C THR A 784 -4.39 14.00 -16.85
N ALA A 785 -3.74 14.77 -15.98
CA ALA A 785 -2.76 14.26 -15.02
C ALA A 785 -3.28 13.02 -14.26
N ASP A 786 -4.46 13.12 -13.63
CA ASP A 786 -5.12 12.07 -12.87
C ASP A 786 -5.38 10.78 -13.67
N GLU A 787 -5.47 10.85 -15.00
CA GLU A 787 -5.76 9.70 -15.87
C GLU A 787 -4.51 8.94 -16.31
N VAL A 788 -3.35 9.62 -16.35
CA VAL A 788 -2.10 9.06 -16.86
C VAL A 788 -0.98 8.98 -15.82
N HIS A 789 -1.22 9.45 -14.59
CA HIS A 789 -0.25 9.51 -13.49
C HIS A 789 0.51 8.19 -13.32
N ASN A 790 -0.19 7.11 -12.95
CA ASN A 790 0.44 5.82 -12.64
C ASN A 790 1.14 5.14 -13.84
N ILE A 791 0.93 5.63 -15.07
CA ILE A 791 1.54 5.09 -16.30
C ILE A 791 2.61 6.02 -16.90
N TYR A 792 2.94 7.15 -16.27
CA TYR A 792 4.01 8.04 -16.75
C TYR A 792 5.37 7.33 -16.77
N GLY A 793 5.86 6.85 -15.62
CA GLY A 793 7.11 6.08 -15.53
C GLY A 793 7.12 4.80 -16.40
N HIS A 794 5.94 4.20 -16.60
CA HIS A 794 5.76 3.04 -17.49
C HIS A 794 6.05 3.39 -18.96
N HIS A 795 5.45 4.46 -19.49
CA HIS A 795 5.71 4.91 -20.86
C HIS A 795 7.05 5.65 -21.01
N TRP A 796 7.66 6.11 -19.93
CA TRP A 796 9.04 6.61 -19.93
C TRP A 796 10.07 5.48 -20.09
N ALA A 797 9.87 4.33 -19.43
CA ALA A 797 10.67 3.13 -19.69
C ALA A 797 10.49 2.61 -21.12
N GLU A 798 9.25 2.64 -21.65
CA GLU A 798 8.97 2.35 -23.06
C GLU A 798 9.76 3.28 -24.00
N LEU A 799 9.75 4.59 -23.74
CA LEU A 799 10.46 5.60 -24.50
C LEU A 799 11.97 5.30 -24.60
N VAL A 800 12.60 4.92 -23.49
CA VAL A 800 14.03 4.55 -23.46
C VAL A 800 14.28 3.22 -24.20
N GLN A 801 13.47 2.18 -23.94
CA GLN A 801 13.59 0.87 -24.60
C GLN A 801 13.38 0.98 -26.12
N ASP A 802 12.45 1.83 -26.58
CA ASP A 802 12.22 2.14 -28.00
C ASP A 802 13.46 2.77 -28.62
N MET A 803 14.07 3.77 -27.96
CA MET A 803 15.29 4.44 -28.43
C MET A 803 16.43 3.43 -28.62
N TYR A 804 16.69 2.59 -27.62
CA TYR A 804 17.68 1.52 -27.72
C TYR A 804 17.34 0.51 -28.82
N THR A 805 16.06 0.19 -29.02
CA THR A 805 15.63 -0.73 -30.09
C THR A 805 15.80 -0.13 -31.49
N GLN A 806 15.66 1.18 -31.65
CA GLN A 806 15.83 1.89 -32.93
C GLN A 806 17.31 2.15 -33.27
N HIS A 807 18.15 2.52 -32.30
CA HIS A 807 19.51 2.98 -32.55
C HIS A 807 20.61 2.00 -32.11
N PHE A 808 20.33 1.15 -31.12
CA PHE A 808 21.29 0.20 -30.54
C PHE A 808 20.71 -1.22 -30.44
N PRO A 809 20.16 -1.82 -31.52
CA PRO A 809 19.28 -3.00 -31.47
C PRO A 809 19.93 -4.30 -30.94
N ASN A 810 21.24 -4.33 -30.75
CA ASN A 810 21.96 -5.44 -30.12
C ASN A 810 22.34 -5.17 -28.66
N THR A 811 22.10 -3.99 -28.10
CA THR A 811 22.43 -3.65 -26.71
C THR A 811 21.26 -3.91 -25.78
N ARG A 812 21.51 -4.54 -24.63
CA ARG A 812 20.59 -4.55 -23.49
C ARG A 812 20.75 -3.23 -22.72
N PRO A 813 19.73 -2.35 -22.66
CA PRO A 813 19.82 -1.16 -21.83
C PRO A 813 19.74 -1.53 -20.34
N PHE A 814 20.34 -0.69 -19.50
CA PHE A 814 20.06 -0.64 -18.07
C PHE A 814 19.17 0.57 -17.81
N ILE A 815 17.96 0.33 -17.29
CA ILE A 815 16.91 1.35 -17.09
C ILE A 815 16.48 1.29 -15.62
N LEU A 816 17.17 2.04 -14.76
CA LEU A 816 16.84 2.21 -13.35
C LEU A 816 15.73 3.26 -13.23
N MET A 817 14.54 2.94 -12.71
CA MET A 817 13.43 3.91 -12.61
C MET A 817 12.60 3.73 -11.34
N ARG A 818 12.20 4.85 -10.71
CA ARG A 818 11.54 4.82 -9.39
C ARG A 818 10.10 4.32 -9.45
N ALA A 819 9.37 4.68 -10.52
CA ALA A 819 7.93 4.44 -10.64
C ALA A 819 7.54 3.83 -11.99
N GLY A 820 6.35 3.22 -12.01
CA GLY A 820 5.75 2.62 -13.21
C GLY A 820 4.38 2.03 -12.90
N SER A 821 3.94 1.09 -13.75
CA SER A 821 2.68 0.34 -13.60
C SER A 821 2.88 -1.15 -13.81
N SER A 822 1.80 -1.93 -13.87
CA SER A 822 1.81 -3.31 -14.32
C SER A 822 2.38 -3.45 -15.74
N GLY A 823 3.10 -4.54 -16.02
CA GLY A 823 3.73 -4.79 -17.32
C GLY A 823 5.03 -4.02 -17.61
N SER A 824 5.46 -3.07 -16.76
CA SER A 824 6.68 -2.27 -17.02
C SER A 824 7.96 -3.10 -17.11
N GLN A 825 7.98 -4.32 -16.54
CA GLN A 825 9.10 -5.24 -16.66
C GLN A 825 9.48 -5.52 -18.12
N ARG A 826 8.51 -5.54 -19.05
CA ARG A 826 8.74 -5.85 -20.48
C ARG A 826 9.71 -4.87 -21.17
N PHE A 827 9.88 -3.68 -20.61
CA PHE A 827 10.81 -2.67 -21.13
C PHE A 827 12.24 -2.83 -20.61
N GLY A 828 12.50 -3.74 -19.65
CA GLY A 828 13.79 -3.85 -18.97
C GLY A 828 13.93 -2.90 -17.78
N MET A 829 12.82 -2.39 -17.26
CA MET A 829 12.79 -1.57 -16.05
C MET A 829 13.36 -2.34 -14.85
N ILE A 830 14.25 -1.68 -14.12
CA ILE A 830 14.85 -2.11 -12.86
C ILE A 830 14.39 -1.12 -11.79
N PRO A 831 13.39 -1.45 -10.95
CA PRO A 831 12.93 -0.55 -9.90
C PRO A 831 13.78 -0.67 -8.64
N TRP A 832 13.77 0.39 -7.82
CA TRP A 832 14.18 0.31 -6.42
C TRP A 832 13.08 0.84 -5.50
N SER A 833 13.24 0.57 -4.20
CA SER A 833 12.26 0.83 -3.16
C SER A 833 12.08 2.32 -2.79
N GLY A 834 12.82 3.23 -3.45
CA GLY A 834 12.80 4.66 -3.16
C GLY A 834 13.67 5.04 -1.96
N ASP A 835 13.52 6.31 -1.59
CA ASP A 835 14.32 7.10 -0.63
C ASP A 835 14.25 6.62 0.84
N VAL A 836 14.66 5.38 1.10
CA VAL A 836 14.58 4.69 2.40
C VAL A 836 15.38 5.39 3.51
N ASN A 837 14.86 5.41 4.74
CA ASN A 837 15.61 5.93 5.88
C ASN A 837 16.85 5.09 6.19
N ARG A 838 17.88 5.73 6.72
CA ARG A 838 19.16 5.13 7.06
C ARG A 838 19.14 4.49 8.47
N THR A 839 18.19 3.59 8.68
CA THR A 839 17.91 2.95 9.97
C THR A 839 17.73 1.44 9.84
N TRP A 840 17.66 0.75 10.98
CA TRP A 840 17.30 -0.66 11.03
C TRP A 840 15.84 -0.89 10.60
N GLY A 841 14.91 0.02 10.90
CA GLY A 841 13.54 -0.02 10.38
C GLY A 841 13.48 0.08 8.85
N GLY A 842 14.32 0.96 8.27
CA GLY A 842 14.57 1.03 6.82
C GLY A 842 15.05 -0.30 6.23
N LEU A 843 15.98 -1.01 6.88
CA LEU A 843 16.43 -2.34 6.42
C LEU A 843 15.33 -3.42 6.58
N GLN A 844 14.54 -3.39 7.65
CA GLN A 844 13.53 -4.41 7.97
C GLN A 844 12.47 -4.60 6.88
N SER A 845 12.03 -3.53 6.22
CA SER A 845 11.01 -3.60 5.17
C SER A 845 11.52 -4.08 3.79
N GLN A 846 12.83 -4.13 3.57
CA GLN A 846 13.38 -4.41 2.22
C GLN A 846 13.15 -5.83 1.70
N PRO A 847 13.24 -6.89 2.51
CA PRO A 847 12.85 -8.23 2.08
C PRO A 847 11.37 -8.31 1.68
N GLU A 848 10.46 -7.69 2.45
CA GLU A 848 9.03 -7.66 2.11
C GLU A 848 8.78 -6.97 0.77
N ILE A 849 9.32 -5.77 0.58
CA ILE A 849 9.13 -4.97 -0.65
C ILE A 849 9.64 -5.74 -1.87
N ALA A 850 10.81 -6.35 -1.79
CA ALA A 850 11.38 -7.13 -2.89
C ALA A 850 10.56 -8.40 -3.21
N LEU A 851 10.10 -9.14 -2.19
CA LEU A 851 9.24 -10.31 -2.36
C LEU A 851 7.89 -9.95 -2.97
N GLN A 852 7.22 -8.92 -2.45
CA GLN A 852 5.94 -8.41 -2.96
C GLN A 852 6.04 -7.96 -4.41
N MET A 853 7.14 -7.31 -4.81
CA MET A 853 7.33 -6.84 -6.17
C MET A 853 7.74 -7.97 -7.14
N GLY A 854 8.46 -8.99 -6.64
CA GLY A 854 8.69 -10.24 -7.35
C GLY A 854 7.38 -10.97 -7.70
N LEU A 855 6.46 -11.13 -6.73
CA LEU A 855 5.13 -11.70 -6.95
C LEU A 855 4.33 -10.97 -8.04
N GLN A 856 4.56 -9.66 -8.20
CA GLN A 856 3.92 -8.79 -9.19
C GLN A 856 4.74 -8.62 -10.49
N GLY A 857 5.73 -9.49 -10.73
CA GLY A 857 6.48 -9.59 -11.98
C GLY A 857 7.68 -8.64 -12.13
N LEU A 858 8.03 -7.85 -11.11
CA LEU A 858 9.21 -6.98 -11.13
C LEU A 858 10.36 -7.62 -10.34
N ALA A 859 10.94 -8.69 -10.88
CA ALA A 859 11.94 -9.52 -10.19
C ALA A 859 13.30 -8.83 -9.93
N TYR A 860 13.47 -7.56 -10.35
CA TYR A 860 14.68 -6.75 -10.13
C TYR A 860 14.49 -5.61 -9.11
N MET A 861 13.42 -5.65 -8.30
CA MET A 861 13.25 -4.74 -7.16
C MET A 861 14.40 -4.88 -6.15
N HIS A 862 15.01 -3.77 -5.77
CA HIS A 862 16.13 -3.68 -4.82
C HIS A 862 16.01 -2.45 -3.91
N SER A 863 16.96 -2.28 -2.99
CA SER A 863 17.04 -1.12 -2.08
C SER A 863 18.37 -0.38 -2.25
N ASP A 864 18.43 0.86 -1.78
CA ASP A 864 19.68 1.61 -1.63
C ASP A 864 20.53 0.97 -0.51
N LEU A 865 21.57 0.20 -0.88
CA LEU A 865 22.29 -0.63 0.09
C LEU A 865 23.05 0.23 1.10
N GLY A 866 22.65 0.15 2.37
CA GLY A 866 23.18 0.94 3.47
C GLY A 866 22.34 2.16 3.86
N GLY A 867 21.19 2.38 3.21
CA GLY A 867 20.20 3.40 3.55
C GLY A 867 20.49 4.79 2.97
N PHE A 868 19.45 5.42 2.40
CA PHE A 868 19.59 6.64 1.61
C PHE A 868 19.47 7.93 2.44
N ALA A 869 18.34 8.10 3.12
CA ALA A 869 17.96 9.37 3.74
C ALA A 869 18.54 9.53 5.15
N GLY A 870 19.04 10.73 5.44
CA GLY A 870 19.60 11.07 6.75
C GLY A 870 21.06 10.62 6.94
N ASN A 871 21.72 11.21 7.95
CA ASN A 871 23.17 11.14 8.15
C ASN A 871 23.62 10.17 9.26
N ASN A 872 22.87 9.08 9.46
CA ASN A 872 23.21 8.05 10.45
C ASN A 872 24.44 7.22 10.03
N LEU A 873 25.60 7.46 10.63
CA LEU A 873 26.82 6.67 10.43
C LEU A 873 26.83 5.43 11.34
N ASP A 874 26.00 4.44 11.00
CA ASP A 874 26.02 3.10 11.59
C ASP A 874 26.74 2.11 10.67
N ASP A 875 27.93 1.67 11.08
CA ASP A 875 28.78 0.71 10.37
C ASP A 875 28.29 -0.76 10.49
N GLU A 876 27.52 -1.10 11.53
CA GLU A 876 26.91 -2.44 11.68
C GLU A 876 25.73 -2.56 10.71
N LEU A 877 24.81 -1.58 10.74
CA LEU A 877 23.68 -1.47 9.81
C LEU A 877 24.17 -1.54 8.36
N TYR A 878 25.18 -0.74 8.03
CA TYR A 878 25.77 -0.72 6.70
C TYR A 878 26.34 -2.09 6.29
N ALA A 879 27.09 -2.76 7.17
CA ALA A 879 27.63 -4.09 6.88
C ALA A 879 26.52 -5.14 6.69
N ARG A 880 25.47 -5.13 7.52
CA ARG A 880 24.33 -6.06 7.38
C ARG A 880 23.52 -5.81 6.11
N TRP A 881 23.29 -4.55 5.74
CA TRP A 881 22.60 -4.19 4.50
C TRP A 881 23.38 -4.64 3.25
N LEU A 882 24.71 -4.54 3.26
CA LEU A 882 25.55 -5.02 2.16
C LEU A 882 25.64 -6.57 2.11
N GLN A 883 25.63 -7.25 3.27
CA GLN A 883 25.52 -8.71 3.32
C GLN A 883 24.17 -9.21 2.78
N TYR A 884 23.06 -8.55 3.11
CA TYR A 884 21.76 -8.73 2.45
C TYR A 884 21.86 -8.45 0.94
N GLY A 885 22.60 -7.40 0.57
CA GLY A 885 22.88 -6.99 -0.81
C GLY A 885 23.35 -8.12 -1.74
N VAL A 886 24.03 -9.14 -1.22
CA VAL A 886 24.48 -10.31 -2.00
C VAL A 886 23.32 -11.09 -2.62
N PHE A 887 22.24 -11.27 -1.85
CA PHE A 887 21.12 -12.19 -2.12
C PHE A 887 19.81 -11.46 -2.51
N GLN A 888 19.96 -10.26 -3.08
CA GLN A 888 18.87 -9.48 -3.70
C GLN A 888 19.27 -9.04 -5.12
N PRO A 889 18.35 -8.56 -5.98
CA PRO A 889 18.61 -8.43 -7.41
C PRO A 889 19.80 -7.58 -7.86
N ILE A 890 20.02 -6.37 -7.33
CA ILE A 890 20.97 -5.39 -7.88
C ILE A 890 21.87 -4.80 -6.78
N TYR A 891 23.19 -4.97 -6.87
CA TYR A 891 24.11 -4.59 -5.80
C TYR A 891 24.50 -3.09 -5.89
N ARG A 892 23.61 -2.22 -5.41
CA ARG A 892 23.76 -0.75 -5.49
C ARG A 892 23.72 -0.05 -4.13
N PRO A 893 24.87 0.17 -3.47
CA PRO A 893 25.00 1.15 -2.40
C PRO A 893 24.78 2.57 -2.92
N HIS A 894 23.95 3.35 -2.25
CA HIS A 894 23.63 4.75 -2.59
C HIS A 894 23.10 5.48 -1.35
N ALA A 895 23.42 6.77 -1.19
CA ALA A 895 23.03 7.62 -0.06
C ALA A 895 23.29 9.11 -0.33
N GLN A 896 22.73 9.98 0.51
CA GLN A 896 22.98 11.42 0.53
C GLN A 896 24.44 11.79 0.88
N GLU A 897 24.88 12.98 0.43
CA GLU A 897 26.26 13.46 0.51
C GLU A 897 26.91 13.43 1.90
N ASP A 898 26.13 13.66 2.97
CA ASP A 898 26.58 13.70 4.37
C ASP A 898 27.30 12.40 4.82
N VAL A 899 26.89 11.23 4.31
CA VAL A 899 27.45 9.94 4.71
C VAL A 899 27.69 9.05 3.48
N PRO A 900 28.95 8.94 3.00
CA PRO A 900 29.26 8.33 1.71
C PRO A 900 28.77 6.88 1.66
N ALA A 901 28.11 6.48 0.59
CA ALA A 901 27.53 5.14 0.48
C ALA A 901 28.57 4.06 0.15
N GLU A 902 29.71 4.44 -0.43
CA GLU A 902 30.67 3.51 -1.01
C GLU A 902 31.61 2.92 0.05
N PRO A 903 31.90 1.60 0.01
CA PRO A 903 32.70 0.93 1.04
C PRO A 903 34.13 1.46 1.14
N VAL A 904 34.67 2.02 0.05
CA VAL A 904 35.99 2.65 0.03
C VAL A 904 36.08 3.89 0.93
N TYR A 905 34.99 4.44 1.44
CA TYR A 905 34.98 5.60 2.36
C TYR A 905 34.49 5.26 3.78
N ARG A 906 34.28 3.97 4.10
CA ARG A 906 33.92 3.49 5.44
C ARG A 906 35.15 3.33 6.35
N SER A 907 34.92 2.99 7.62
CA SER A 907 35.98 2.46 8.48
C SER A 907 36.59 1.19 7.87
N ASP A 908 37.84 0.87 8.19
CA ASP A 908 38.50 -0.34 7.65
C ASP A 908 37.75 -1.64 8.00
N LYS A 909 37.02 -1.67 9.13
CA LYS A 909 36.17 -2.81 9.52
C LYS A 909 34.97 -2.97 8.58
N ALA A 910 34.15 -1.92 8.43
CA ALA A 910 32.97 -1.97 7.55
C ALA A 910 33.37 -2.10 6.07
N LYS A 911 34.50 -1.51 5.65
CA LYS A 911 35.11 -1.71 4.33
C LYS A 911 35.49 -3.17 4.08
N ALA A 912 36.13 -3.85 5.06
CA ALA A 912 36.51 -5.26 4.92
C ALA A 912 35.28 -6.19 4.82
N LEU A 913 34.27 -5.98 5.66
CA LEU A 913 33.00 -6.73 5.61
C LEU A 913 32.26 -6.51 4.29
N ALA A 914 32.25 -5.27 3.78
CA ALA A 914 31.68 -4.93 2.48
C ALA A 914 32.47 -5.54 1.32
N LYS A 915 33.81 -5.56 1.37
CA LYS A 915 34.67 -6.22 0.36
C LYS A 915 34.32 -7.71 0.27
N GLN A 916 34.24 -8.41 1.41
CA GLN A 916 33.89 -9.82 1.48
C GLN A 916 32.49 -10.11 0.89
N ALA A 917 31.49 -9.25 1.16
CA ALA A 917 30.16 -9.36 0.56
C ALA A 917 30.18 -9.14 -0.97
N ILE A 918 30.92 -8.12 -1.44
CA ILE A 918 31.08 -7.84 -2.87
C ILE A 918 31.80 -8.99 -3.59
N GLU A 919 32.89 -9.52 -3.03
CA GLU A 919 33.62 -10.65 -3.61
C GLU A 919 32.72 -11.90 -3.74
N LEU A 920 31.91 -12.21 -2.72
CA LEU A 920 30.92 -13.29 -2.78
C LEU A 920 29.85 -13.02 -3.85
N ARG A 921 29.38 -11.77 -4.00
CA ARG A 921 28.42 -11.40 -5.06
C ARG A 921 28.97 -11.66 -6.46
N TYR A 922 30.26 -11.44 -6.69
CA TYR A 922 30.93 -11.72 -7.97
C TYR A 922 31.22 -13.21 -8.16
N GLN A 923 31.54 -13.96 -7.10
CA GLN A 923 31.63 -15.42 -7.13
C GLN A 923 30.29 -16.05 -7.52
N LEU A 924 29.17 -15.56 -6.97
CA LEU A 924 27.81 -16.04 -7.30
C LEU A 924 27.29 -15.58 -8.67
N LEU A 925 28.09 -14.87 -9.48
CA LEU A 925 27.67 -14.39 -10.81
C LEU A 925 27.05 -15.47 -11.71
N PRO A 926 27.58 -16.71 -11.84
CA PRO A 926 27.00 -17.71 -12.75
C PRO A 926 25.58 -18.10 -12.31
N TYR A 927 25.39 -18.39 -11.02
CA TYR A 927 24.09 -18.68 -10.42
C TYR A 927 23.11 -17.50 -10.58
N ASN A 928 23.54 -16.28 -10.22
CA ASN A 928 22.73 -15.07 -10.31
C ASN A 928 22.31 -14.76 -11.76
N TYR A 929 23.18 -15.02 -12.74
CA TYR A 929 22.89 -14.85 -14.16
C TYR A 929 21.93 -15.94 -14.69
N ASN A 930 21.98 -17.15 -14.14
CA ASN A 930 21.00 -18.19 -14.42
C ASN A 930 19.60 -17.83 -13.89
N LEU A 931 19.49 -17.25 -12.68
CA LEU A 931 18.19 -16.75 -12.18
C LEU A 931 17.63 -15.62 -13.05
N VAL A 932 18.49 -14.78 -13.61
CA VAL A 932 18.11 -13.74 -14.58
C VAL A 932 17.55 -14.36 -15.87
N PHE A 933 18.12 -15.48 -16.34
CA PHE A 933 17.58 -16.24 -17.47
C PHE A 933 16.25 -16.93 -17.11
N GLU A 934 16.14 -17.55 -15.93
CA GLU A 934 14.90 -18.16 -15.44
C GLU A 934 13.75 -17.13 -15.39
N ASN A 935 14.00 -15.93 -14.84
CA ASN A 935 13.05 -14.82 -14.85
C ASN A 935 12.65 -14.38 -16.28
N ASN A 936 13.62 -14.30 -17.19
CA ASN A 936 13.37 -13.90 -18.57
C ASN A 936 12.51 -14.94 -19.34
N GLN A 937 12.72 -16.24 -19.12
CA GLN A 937 11.98 -17.30 -19.80
C GLN A 937 10.65 -17.64 -19.13
N THR A 938 10.61 -17.67 -17.80
CA THR A 938 9.44 -18.15 -17.02
C THR A 938 8.75 -17.09 -16.19
N GLY A 939 9.37 -15.93 -15.91
CA GLY A 939 8.83 -14.96 -14.95
C GLY A 939 8.97 -15.38 -13.48
N ALA A 940 9.89 -16.31 -13.18
CA ALA A 940 10.23 -16.70 -11.82
C ALA A 940 10.98 -15.57 -11.09
N PRO A 941 10.52 -15.13 -9.90
CA PRO A 941 11.24 -14.13 -9.11
C PRO A 941 12.64 -14.58 -8.70
N LEU A 942 13.56 -13.63 -8.52
CA LEU A 942 14.91 -13.92 -8.01
C LEU A 942 14.89 -14.20 -6.49
N MET A 943 14.15 -13.38 -5.72
CA MET A 943 13.79 -13.65 -4.32
C MET A 943 12.39 -14.28 -4.27
N ARG A 944 12.22 -15.42 -3.59
CA ARG A 944 10.97 -16.19 -3.53
C ARG A 944 10.53 -16.40 -2.07
N PRO A 945 9.25 -16.16 -1.72
CA PRO A 945 8.72 -16.48 -0.38
C PRO A 945 8.80 -17.98 -0.09
N LEU A 946 8.94 -18.38 1.18
CA LEU A 946 9.06 -19.79 1.56
C LEU A 946 7.83 -20.65 1.19
N PHE A 947 6.66 -20.01 1.04
CA PHE A 947 5.44 -20.67 0.56
C PHE A 947 5.48 -21.11 -0.91
N PHE A 948 6.53 -20.77 -1.69
CA PHE A 948 6.77 -21.35 -3.01
C PHE A 948 7.20 -22.82 -2.93
N ASP A 949 7.94 -23.19 -1.88
CA ASP A 949 8.35 -24.56 -1.57
C ASP A 949 7.23 -25.31 -0.82
N GLU A 950 6.64 -24.66 0.18
CA GLU A 950 5.65 -25.26 1.09
C GLU A 950 4.28 -24.58 0.95
N GLU A 951 3.63 -24.79 -0.20
CA GLU A 951 2.37 -24.10 -0.55
C GLU A 951 1.22 -24.34 0.45
N ASN A 952 1.24 -25.48 1.15
CA ASN A 952 0.23 -25.86 2.13
C ASN A 952 0.52 -25.37 3.56
N ASN A 953 1.70 -24.79 3.82
CA ASN A 953 2.10 -24.35 5.16
C ASN A 953 1.66 -22.90 5.39
N ALA A 954 0.43 -22.72 5.86
CA ALA A 954 -0.18 -21.40 6.09
C ALA A 954 0.65 -20.46 6.99
N LYS A 955 1.53 -20.99 7.86
CA LYS A 955 2.43 -20.17 8.69
C LYS A 955 3.46 -19.37 7.87
N LEU A 956 3.78 -19.82 6.66
CA LEU A 956 4.79 -19.19 5.81
C LEU A 956 4.22 -18.05 4.96
N GLN A 957 2.89 -17.96 4.83
CA GLN A 957 2.19 -16.94 4.03
C GLN A 957 2.48 -15.50 4.49
N THR A 958 2.90 -15.31 5.74
CA THR A 958 3.26 -14.00 6.30
C THR A 958 4.77 -13.76 6.42
N VAL A 959 5.63 -14.73 6.07
CA VAL A 959 7.08 -14.67 6.33
C VAL A 959 7.82 -13.90 5.23
N ALA A 960 8.50 -12.81 5.61
CA ALA A 960 9.48 -12.09 4.79
C ALA A 960 10.91 -12.09 5.38
N SER A 961 11.07 -12.40 6.68
CA SER A 961 12.37 -12.40 7.37
C SER A 961 13.34 -13.48 6.91
N THR A 962 12.82 -14.54 6.29
CA THR A 962 13.61 -15.60 5.63
C THR A 962 12.99 -15.90 4.27
N TYR A 963 13.81 -16.02 3.23
CA TYR A 963 13.36 -16.24 1.85
C TYR A 963 14.31 -17.17 1.08
N LEU A 964 13.90 -17.59 -0.11
CA LEU A 964 14.73 -18.34 -1.05
C LEU A 964 15.36 -17.40 -2.08
N TRP A 965 16.66 -17.52 -2.33
CA TRP A 965 17.36 -16.85 -3.44
C TRP A 965 17.54 -17.86 -4.59
N GLY A 966 16.73 -17.70 -5.63
CA GLY A 966 16.50 -18.72 -6.65
C GLY A 966 15.79 -19.95 -6.07
N LYS A 967 16.23 -21.15 -6.47
CA LYS A 967 15.72 -22.42 -5.90
C LYS A 967 16.63 -23.07 -4.86
N ASP A 968 17.91 -22.69 -4.76
CA ASP A 968 18.90 -23.46 -4.01
C ASP A 968 19.42 -22.82 -2.72
N PHE A 969 19.25 -21.51 -2.51
CA PHE A 969 19.68 -20.81 -1.28
C PHE A 969 18.48 -20.44 -0.39
N LEU A 970 18.63 -20.63 0.92
CA LEU A 970 17.76 -20.12 1.99
C LEU A 970 18.52 -19.04 2.77
N VAL A 971 17.92 -17.85 2.91
CA VAL A 971 18.61 -16.65 3.39
C VAL A 971 17.77 -15.92 4.45
N THR A 972 18.40 -15.56 5.57
CA THR A 972 17.79 -14.79 6.67
C THR A 972 18.66 -13.55 6.94
N PRO A 973 18.27 -12.35 6.47
CA PRO A 973 18.99 -11.12 6.79
C PRO A 973 19.00 -10.81 8.30
N ILE A 974 20.07 -10.20 8.78
CA ILE A 974 20.13 -9.64 10.14
C ILE A 974 19.67 -8.19 10.07
N VAL A 975 18.59 -7.88 10.80
CA VAL A 975 17.80 -6.65 10.63
C VAL A 975 17.58 -5.89 11.95
N ASN A 976 18.37 -6.21 12.98
CA ASN A 976 18.42 -5.47 14.25
C ASN A 976 19.88 -5.29 14.69
N ALA A 977 20.18 -4.15 15.31
CA ALA A 977 21.51 -3.86 15.87
C ALA A 977 21.88 -4.87 16.98
N ASN A 978 23.14 -5.30 17.00
CA ASN A 978 23.71 -6.21 18.00
C ASN A 978 22.92 -7.54 18.16
N GLN A 979 22.14 -7.93 17.15
CA GLN A 979 21.40 -9.19 17.14
C GLN A 979 22.39 -10.36 17.13
N THR A 980 22.39 -11.17 18.21
CA THR A 980 23.34 -12.30 18.41
C THR A 980 22.83 -13.64 17.91
N GLU A 981 21.51 -13.79 17.76
CA GLU A 981 20.85 -14.99 17.23
C GLU A 981 19.68 -14.60 16.31
N ALA A 982 19.34 -15.48 15.36
CA ALA A 982 18.24 -15.32 14.43
C ALA A 982 17.43 -16.62 14.33
N GLU A 983 16.10 -16.53 14.42
CA GLU A 983 15.23 -17.69 14.17
C GLU A 983 15.14 -17.96 12.66
N VAL A 984 15.55 -19.14 12.24
CA VAL A 984 15.49 -19.61 10.85
C VAL A 984 14.55 -20.80 10.76
N TYR A 985 13.52 -20.71 9.92
CA TYR A 985 12.71 -21.87 9.54
C TYR A 985 13.32 -22.58 8.33
N PHE A 986 13.56 -23.88 8.47
CA PHE A 986 14.10 -24.73 7.42
C PHE A 986 12.97 -25.51 6.75
N PRO A 987 12.65 -25.29 5.46
CA PRO A 987 11.56 -25.99 4.79
C PRO A 987 11.70 -27.52 4.83
N ASN A 988 10.59 -28.23 5.08
CA ASN A 988 10.53 -29.68 5.31
C ASN A 988 10.83 -30.55 4.08
N ASN A 989 10.66 -30.01 2.87
CA ASN A 989 10.89 -30.76 1.63
C ASN A 989 12.36 -31.21 1.45
N ASN A 990 13.31 -30.55 2.12
CA ASN A 990 14.74 -30.75 1.91
C ASN A 990 15.53 -30.59 3.21
N ASN A 991 16.72 -31.18 3.24
CA ASN A 991 17.75 -30.82 4.22
C ASN A 991 18.56 -29.62 3.69
N TRP A 992 19.22 -28.92 4.61
CA TRP A 992 19.90 -27.66 4.36
C TRP A 992 21.33 -27.71 4.89
N TYR A 993 22.26 -27.02 4.21
CA TYR A 993 23.68 -27.01 4.54
C TYR A 993 24.14 -25.59 4.74
N ASN A 994 24.72 -25.25 5.90
CA ASN A 994 25.28 -23.92 6.13
C ASN A 994 26.31 -23.62 5.04
N PHE A 995 26.12 -22.52 4.30
CA PHE A 995 26.93 -22.20 3.13
C PHE A 995 28.41 -22.00 3.46
N TYR A 996 28.72 -21.52 4.67
CA TYR A 996 30.07 -21.20 5.12
C TYR A 996 30.75 -22.32 5.91
N THR A 997 29.99 -23.10 6.71
CA THR A 997 30.54 -24.17 7.56
C THR A 997 30.33 -25.59 7.03
N THR A 998 29.45 -25.76 6.03
CA THR A 998 28.97 -27.05 5.47
C THR A 998 28.21 -27.95 6.46
N GLU A 999 27.84 -27.42 7.64
CA GLU A 999 27.04 -28.14 8.63
C GLU A 999 25.62 -28.43 8.12
N LYS A 1000 25.16 -29.69 8.30
CA LYS A 1000 23.82 -30.13 7.91
C LYS A 1000 22.78 -29.76 8.98
N VAL A 1001 21.67 -29.20 8.52
CA VAL A 1001 20.41 -29.00 9.25
C VAL A 1001 19.32 -29.85 8.58
N GLU A 1002 18.53 -30.55 9.39
CA GLU A 1002 17.38 -31.32 8.88
C GLU A 1002 16.16 -30.39 8.65
N GLY A 1003 15.38 -30.65 7.61
CA GLY A 1003 14.21 -29.84 7.25
C GLY A 1003 13.04 -29.97 8.24
N GLY A 1004 12.14 -28.98 8.22
CA GLY A 1004 10.85 -28.99 8.91
C GLY A 1004 10.83 -28.42 10.32
N GLN A 1005 11.89 -27.72 10.72
CA GLN A 1005 12.07 -27.16 12.06
C GLN A 1005 12.47 -25.68 12.02
N THR A 1006 12.19 -24.96 13.11
CA THR A 1006 12.79 -23.65 13.39
C THR A 1006 13.96 -23.85 14.34
N LEU A 1007 15.10 -23.21 14.07
CA LEU A 1007 16.25 -23.17 14.99
C LEU A 1007 16.65 -21.72 15.27
N SER A 1008 17.14 -21.47 16.49
CA SER A 1008 17.90 -20.24 16.78
C SER A 1008 19.33 -20.44 16.26
N VAL A 1009 19.72 -19.64 15.28
CA VAL A 1009 21.02 -19.68 14.61
C VAL A 1009 21.85 -18.50 15.11
N LYS A 1010 23.08 -18.76 15.56
CA LYS A 1010 24.00 -17.69 15.97
C LYS A 1010 24.38 -16.82 14.77
N THR A 1011 24.39 -15.51 14.98
CA THR A 1011 24.86 -14.56 13.97
C THR A 1011 26.37 -14.48 13.99
N GLU A 1012 27.00 -14.58 12.83
CA GLU A 1012 28.42 -14.23 12.68
C GLU A 1012 28.55 -12.78 12.20
N GLU A 1013 29.69 -12.14 12.43
CA GLU A 1013 29.94 -10.77 11.97
C GLU A 1013 30.16 -10.71 10.45
N HIS A 1014 30.82 -11.73 9.89
CA HIS A 1014 31.28 -11.77 8.50
C HIS A 1014 30.19 -12.04 7.46
N HIS A 1015 29.04 -12.58 7.87
CA HIS A 1015 27.95 -12.93 6.98
C HIS A 1015 26.60 -12.98 7.72
N ILE A 1016 25.52 -12.99 6.95
CA ILE A 1016 24.17 -13.36 7.43
C ILE A 1016 24.00 -14.89 7.41
N PRO A 1017 23.01 -15.46 8.12
CA PRO A 1017 22.62 -16.85 7.93
C PRO A 1017 22.23 -17.17 6.49
N THR A 1018 22.97 -18.10 5.88
CA THR A 1018 22.80 -18.54 4.48
C THR A 1018 22.99 -20.05 4.44
N TYR A 1019 22.05 -20.75 3.81
CA TYR A 1019 22.06 -22.20 3.67
C TYR A 1019 21.80 -22.61 2.23
N VAL A 1020 22.37 -23.74 1.80
CA VAL A 1020 22.17 -24.35 0.49
C VAL A 1020 21.37 -25.64 0.63
N ARG A 1021 20.45 -25.88 -0.30
CA ARG A 1021 19.61 -27.08 -0.38
C ARG A 1021 20.45 -28.34 -0.62
N GLY A 1022 20.13 -29.45 0.05
CA GLY A 1022 20.67 -30.77 -0.30
C GLY A 1022 20.38 -31.12 -1.76
N GLY A 1023 21.36 -31.71 -2.44
CA GLY A 1023 21.31 -32.01 -3.88
C GLY A 1023 21.52 -30.79 -4.80
N ALA A 1024 21.75 -29.59 -4.30
CA ALA A 1024 22.02 -28.43 -5.16
C ALA A 1024 23.41 -28.52 -5.81
N PHE A 1025 23.48 -28.13 -7.09
CA PHE A 1025 24.72 -27.69 -7.74
C PHE A 1025 24.77 -26.15 -7.74
N ILE A 1026 25.84 -25.57 -7.20
CA ILE A 1026 26.12 -24.13 -7.25
C ILE A 1026 27.40 -23.90 -8.05
N ALA A 1027 27.29 -23.23 -9.19
CA ALA A 1027 28.45 -22.80 -9.98
C ALA A 1027 28.92 -21.41 -9.52
N THR A 1028 30.19 -21.29 -9.15
CA THR A 1028 30.81 -20.02 -8.71
C THR A 1028 31.98 -19.63 -9.61
N ALA A 1029 32.07 -18.34 -9.94
CA ALA A 1029 33.13 -17.79 -10.76
C ALA A 1029 34.43 -17.63 -9.96
N LYS A 1030 35.57 -17.79 -10.65
CA LYS A 1030 36.88 -17.42 -10.09
C LYS A 1030 36.94 -15.91 -9.79
N PRO A 1031 37.74 -15.45 -8.80
CA PRO A 1031 37.81 -14.04 -8.42
C PRO A 1031 38.14 -13.09 -9.58
N MET A 1032 37.51 -11.91 -9.58
CA MET A 1032 37.64 -10.88 -10.62
C MET A 1032 37.38 -9.49 -10.04
N GLN A 1033 37.84 -8.42 -10.70
CA GLN A 1033 37.66 -7.02 -10.30
C GLN A 1033 36.57 -6.29 -11.11
N SER A 1034 36.12 -6.89 -12.22
CA SER A 1034 34.92 -6.51 -12.98
C SER A 1034 34.35 -7.75 -13.69
N ILE A 1035 33.02 -7.77 -13.90
CA ILE A 1035 32.31 -8.76 -14.70
C ILE A 1035 32.81 -8.84 -16.16
N VAL A 1036 33.52 -7.81 -16.66
CA VAL A 1036 34.21 -7.85 -17.96
C VAL A 1036 35.30 -8.94 -18.01
N GLU A 1037 35.86 -9.33 -16.87
CA GLU A 1037 36.88 -10.37 -16.75
C GLU A 1037 36.29 -11.80 -16.64
N TYR A 1038 34.97 -11.94 -16.55
CA TYR A 1038 34.31 -13.24 -16.35
C TYR A 1038 34.54 -14.21 -17.52
N ASN A 1039 35.01 -15.41 -17.19
CA ASN A 1039 35.25 -16.50 -18.14
C ASN A 1039 34.38 -17.72 -17.83
N GLY A 1040 33.26 -17.88 -18.55
CA GLY A 1040 32.36 -19.04 -18.47
C GLY A 1040 32.95 -20.39 -18.89
N ASN A 1041 34.28 -20.48 -19.06
CA ASN A 1041 35.02 -21.72 -19.30
C ASN A 1041 35.85 -22.18 -18.09
N THR A 1042 35.90 -21.39 -17.00
CA THR A 1042 36.65 -21.71 -15.77
C THR A 1042 35.85 -21.29 -14.54
N PHE A 1043 35.30 -22.27 -13.81
CA PHE A 1043 34.47 -22.05 -12.63
C PHE A 1043 34.61 -23.22 -11.63
N ASP A 1044 34.21 -22.97 -10.39
CA ASP A 1044 34.05 -24.00 -9.36
C ASP A 1044 32.61 -24.51 -9.39
N LEU A 1045 32.40 -25.83 -9.28
CA LEU A 1045 31.08 -26.47 -9.23
C LEU A 1045 30.92 -27.18 -7.90
N HIS A 1046 30.16 -26.56 -7.00
CA HIS A 1046 29.85 -27.09 -5.68
C HIS A 1046 28.61 -27.99 -5.75
N TYR A 1047 28.71 -29.25 -5.33
CA TYR A 1047 27.55 -30.15 -5.19
C TYR A 1047 27.34 -30.52 -3.72
N TYR A 1048 26.13 -30.30 -3.20
CA TYR A 1048 25.80 -30.53 -1.79
C TYR A 1048 25.20 -31.93 -1.60
N PHE A 1049 26.05 -32.95 -1.44
CA PHE A 1049 25.60 -34.34 -1.36
C PHE A 1049 24.75 -34.60 -0.10
N ASP A 1050 23.52 -35.08 -0.31
CA ASP A 1050 22.67 -35.64 0.73
C ASP A 1050 22.12 -37.01 0.32
N ALA A 1051 22.22 -37.98 1.22
CA ALA A 1051 21.71 -39.33 0.99
C ALA A 1051 20.18 -39.43 0.98
N SER A 1052 19.44 -38.36 1.30
CA SER A 1052 17.99 -38.28 1.08
C SER A 1052 17.60 -37.88 -0.35
N VAL A 1053 18.56 -37.45 -1.19
CA VAL A 1053 18.32 -37.03 -2.57
C VAL A 1053 18.90 -38.10 -3.50
N ALA A 1054 18.02 -38.84 -4.18
CA ALA A 1054 18.43 -39.90 -5.11
C ALA A 1054 18.95 -39.33 -6.44
N GLU A 1055 18.25 -38.33 -6.97
CA GLU A 1055 18.44 -37.68 -8.27
C GLU A 1055 18.38 -36.15 -8.08
N SER A 1056 19.18 -35.39 -8.83
CA SER A 1056 19.09 -33.91 -8.85
C SER A 1056 19.70 -33.32 -10.13
N GLU A 1057 18.98 -32.38 -10.75
CA GLU A 1057 19.33 -31.72 -12.03
C GLU A 1057 19.44 -30.19 -11.84
N ARG A 1058 20.47 -29.58 -12.43
CA ARG A 1058 20.67 -28.11 -12.43
C ARG A 1058 21.26 -27.62 -13.75
N THR A 1059 20.61 -26.62 -14.34
CA THR A 1059 21.08 -25.89 -15.52
C THR A 1059 21.83 -24.59 -15.18
N LEU A 1060 22.71 -24.16 -16.08
CA LEU A 1060 23.51 -22.93 -16.00
C LEU A 1060 23.62 -22.28 -17.40
N TYR A 1061 22.86 -21.21 -17.60
CA TYR A 1061 22.89 -20.40 -18.83
C TYR A 1061 24.12 -19.47 -18.91
N ASN A 1062 24.76 -19.42 -20.07
CA ASN A 1062 25.83 -18.49 -20.40
C ASN A 1062 25.74 -17.97 -21.86
N ASP A 1063 26.23 -16.75 -22.09
CA ASP A 1063 26.25 -16.05 -23.39
C ASP A 1063 27.34 -14.95 -23.40
N ASP A 1064 27.21 -13.92 -24.25
CA ASP A 1064 28.12 -12.76 -24.28
C ASP A 1064 27.88 -11.70 -23.17
N GLY A 1065 26.79 -11.82 -22.40
CA GLY A 1065 26.40 -10.87 -21.36
C GLY A 1065 25.89 -9.51 -21.84
N ASN A 1066 25.73 -9.30 -23.15
CA ASN A 1066 25.51 -7.96 -23.74
C ASN A 1066 24.48 -7.95 -24.87
N THR A 1067 24.45 -8.97 -25.72
CA THR A 1067 23.55 -9.05 -26.89
C THR A 1067 22.10 -9.14 -26.44
N LYS A 1068 21.28 -8.17 -26.83
CA LYS A 1068 19.81 -8.19 -26.67
C LYS A 1068 19.24 -9.40 -27.41
N ASN A 1069 18.43 -10.20 -26.72
CA ASN A 1069 17.83 -11.44 -27.20
C ASN A 1069 18.89 -12.46 -27.67
N ALA A 1070 19.91 -12.73 -26.84
CA ALA A 1070 20.98 -13.67 -27.18
C ALA A 1070 20.48 -15.12 -27.31
N PHE A 1071 19.58 -15.54 -26.41
CA PHE A 1071 18.93 -16.85 -26.44
C PHE A 1071 18.17 -17.09 -27.76
N GLU A 1072 17.27 -16.18 -28.12
CA GLU A 1072 16.46 -16.26 -29.33
C GLU A 1072 17.28 -16.11 -30.62
N LYS A 1073 18.48 -15.53 -30.53
CA LYS A 1073 19.47 -15.47 -31.62
C LYS A 1073 20.40 -16.70 -31.68
N GLY A 1074 20.29 -17.65 -30.76
CA GLY A 1074 21.15 -18.83 -30.70
C GLY A 1074 22.60 -18.54 -30.25
N ASN A 1075 22.84 -17.41 -29.57
CA ASN A 1075 24.16 -16.95 -29.12
C ASN A 1075 24.45 -17.35 -27.66
N TYR A 1076 24.18 -18.60 -27.28
CA TYR A 1076 24.25 -19.07 -25.89
C TYR A 1076 24.74 -20.52 -25.77
N GLU A 1077 25.07 -20.90 -24.54
CA GLU A 1077 25.15 -22.28 -24.08
C GLU A 1077 24.33 -22.41 -22.77
N ILE A 1078 23.67 -23.55 -22.58
CA ILE A 1078 23.16 -23.97 -21.27
C ILE A 1078 23.97 -25.21 -20.90
N LEU A 1079 24.63 -25.18 -19.75
CA LEU A 1079 25.32 -26.34 -19.18
C LEU A 1079 24.38 -27.02 -18.19
N GLU A 1080 24.30 -28.33 -18.22
CA GLU A 1080 23.41 -29.15 -17.41
C GLU A 1080 24.23 -30.12 -16.57
N PHE A 1081 23.88 -30.21 -15.29
CA PHE A 1081 24.57 -31.02 -14.30
C PHE A 1081 23.55 -31.90 -13.59
N GLU A 1082 23.71 -33.22 -13.73
CA GLU A 1082 22.87 -34.22 -13.07
C GLU A 1082 23.68 -35.04 -12.06
N ALA A 1083 23.01 -35.55 -11.03
CA ALA A 1083 23.58 -36.40 -10.00
C ALA A 1083 22.66 -37.58 -9.65
N GLU A 1084 23.12 -38.83 -9.82
CA GLU A 1084 22.39 -40.04 -9.42
C GLU A 1084 23.15 -40.82 -8.33
N THR A 1085 22.47 -41.16 -7.22
CA THR A 1085 23.07 -41.85 -6.06
C THR A 1085 22.74 -43.34 -6.02
N LEU A 1086 23.46 -44.14 -6.81
CA LEU A 1086 23.31 -45.60 -6.90
C LEU A 1086 24.13 -46.37 -5.84
N SER A 1087 23.53 -46.57 -4.66
CA SER A 1087 23.99 -47.45 -3.56
C SER A 1087 25.33 -47.11 -2.89
N ASN A 1088 26.45 -47.16 -3.61
CA ASN A 1088 27.82 -46.82 -3.18
C ASN A 1088 28.60 -46.20 -4.37
N ASN A 1089 27.86 -45.60 -5.30
CA ASN A 1089 28.33 -44.91 -6.48
C ASN A 1089 27.51 -43.62 -6.59
N LEU A 1090 28.19 -42.50 -6.82
CA LEU A 1090 27.57 -41.24 -7.23
C LEU A 1090 28.00 -41.05 -8.69
N GLU A 1091 27.03 -41.09 -9.59
CA GLU A 1091 27.20 -40.64 -10.97
C GLU A 1091 27.01 -39.12 -10.97
N LEU A 1092 27.88 -38.37 -11.65
CA LEU A 1092 27.59 -37.00 -12.05
C LEU A 1092 27.67 -36.92 -13.58
N GLU A 1093 26.65 -36.39 -14.22
CA GLU A 1093 26.57 -36.28 -15.67
C GLU A 1093 26.58 -34.80 -16.10
N PHE A 1094 27.19 -34.54 -17.26
CA PHE A 1094 27.50 -33.19 -17.74
C PHE A 1094 27.06 -33.08 -19.21
N GLU A 1095 25.96 -32.38 -19.45
CA GLU A 1095 25.35 -32.17 -20.77
C GLU A 1095 25.29 -30.67 -21.13
N ALA A 1096 25.09 -30.35 -22.42
CA ALA A 1096 25.04 -28.95 -22.84
C ALA A 1096 24.19 -28.71 -24.09
N GLU A 1097 23.20 -27.82 -23.97
CA GLU A 1097 22.51 -27.23 -25.12
C GLU A 1097 23.37 -26.09 -25.67
N ILE A 1098 23.75 -26.19 -26.95
CA ILE A 1098 24.54 -25.15 -27.65
C ILE A 1098 23.66 -24.48 -28.70
N GLY A 1099 23.44 -23.17 -28.52
CA GLY A 1099 22.68 -22.36 -29.47
C GLY A 1099 23.33 -22.33 -30.86
N ALA A 1100 22.51 -22.26 -31.91
CA ALA A 1100 22.93 -22.46 -33.30
C ALA A 1100 24.01 -21.50 -33.85
N ASN A 1101 24.29 -20.39 -33.16
CA ASN A 1101 25.34 -19.41 -33.51
C ASN A 1101 26.46 -19.34 -32.44
N TYR A 1102 26.39 -20.14 -31.39
CA TYR A 1102 27.43 -20.27 -30.37
C TYR A 1102 28.42 -21.38 -30.73
N SER A 1103 29.60 -21.39 -30.11
CA SER A 1103 30.64 -22.38 -30.36
C SER A 1103 30.94 -23.19 -29.11
N ALA A 1104 30.77 -24.52 -29.21
CA ALA A 1104 31.15 -25.45 -28.14
C ALA A 1104 32.62 -25.27 -27.74
N SER A 1105 32.89 -25.30 -26.43
CA SER A 1105 34.18 -24.97 -25.85
C SER A 1105 34.65 -26.02 -24.85
N THR A 1106 35.89 -25.90 -24.36
CA THR A 1106 36.40 -26.76 -23.29
C THR A 1106 36.32 -26.04 -21.95
N LYS A 1107 35.44 -26.53 -21.08
CA LYS A 1107 35.32 -26.12 -19.67
C LYS A 1107 36.43 -26.79 -18.86
N THR A 1108 37.06 -26.03 -17.97
CA THR A 1108 37.86 -26.59 -16.86
C THR A 1108 37.08 -26.29 -15.59
N ILE A 1109 36.56 -27.35 -14.95
CA ILE A 1109 35.69 -27.25 -13.78
C ILE A 1109 36.40 -27.91 -12.63
N ASP A 1110 36.59 -27.17 -11.55
CA ASP A 1110 36.98 -27.73 -10.26
C ASP A 1110 35.69 -28.15 -9.55
N VAL A 1111 35.50 -29.45 -9.31
CA VAL A 1111 34.29 -30.01 -8.71
C VAL A 1111 34.52 -30.21 -7.22
N ILE A 1112 33.62 -29.67 -6.39
CA ILE A 1112 33.68 -29.70 -4.92
C ILE A 1112 32.40 -30.33 -4.39
N ILE A 1113 32.48 -31.56 -3.87
CA ILE A 1113 31.32 -32.23 -3.26
C ILE A 1113 31.40 -32.08 -1.75
N HIS A 1114 30.40 -31.41 -1.17
CA HIS A 1114 30.25 -31.20 0.27
C HIS A 1114 29.53 -32.39 0.93
N ASN A 1115 29.80 -32.63 2.23
CA ASN A 1115 29.19 -33.71 3.02
C ASN A 1115 29.33 -35.12 2.39
N PHE A 1116 30.35 -35.35 1.57
CA PHE A 1116 30.59 -36.65 0.96
C PHE A 1116 30.99 -37.67 2.05
N PRO A 1117 30.38 -38.87 2.13
CA PRO A 1117 30.31 -39.61 3.41
C PRO A 1117 31.57 -40.40 3.79
N LYS A 1118 32.53 -40.58 2.88
CA LYS A 1118 33.81 -41.31 3.07
C LYS A 1118 34.70 -41.14 1.83
N SER A 1119 36.02 -41.27 1.99
CA SER A 1119 36.97 -41.16 0.88
C SER A 1119 36.67 -42.15 -0.27
N PRO A 1120 36.61 -41.69 -1.54
CA PRO A 1120 36.39 -42.57 -2.69
C PRO A 1120 37.47 -43.65 -2.85
N LYS A 1121 37.05 -44.82 -3.32
CA LYS A 1121 37.96 -45.89 -3.78
C LYS A 1121 38.56 -45.56 -5.16
N ARG A 1122 37.81 -44.81 -5.97
CA ARG A 1122 38.25 -44.19 -7.24
C ARG A 1122 37.21 -43.17 -7.71
N ILE A 1123 37.66 -42.21 -8.50
CA ILE A 1123 36.82 -41.48 -9.45
C ILE A 1123 37.24 -41.89 -10.87
N LYS A 1124 36.28 -42.02 -11.78
CA LYS A 1124 36.52 -42.02 -13.22
C LYS A 1124 35.81 -40.84 -13.86
N PHE A 1125 36.45 -40.18 -14.82
CA PHE A 1125 35.82 -39.19 -15.69
C PHE A 1125 35.93 -39.68 -17.13
N ASN A 1126 34.79 -39.81 -17.84
CA ASN A 1126 34.66 -40.50 -19.12
C ASN A 1126 35.55 -41.77 -19.16
N ARG A 1127 35.21 -42.74 -18.29
CA ARG A 1127 35.88 -44.05 -18.09
C ARG A 1127 37.33 -44.04 -17.60
N ASN A 1128 38.07 -42.93 -17.73
CA ASN A 1128 39.48 -42.78 -17.32
C ASN A 1128 39.58 -42.48 -15.81
N LYS A 1129 40.51 -43.11 -15.09
CA LYS A 1129 40.74 -42.78 -13.67
C LYS A 1129 41.39 -41.40 -13.56
N ILE A 1130 40.83 -40.53 -12.71
CA ILE A 1130 41.43 -39.23 -12.35
C ILE A 1130 41.94 -39.23 -10.90
N GLU A 1131 42.73 -38.21 -10.57
CA GLU A 1131 43.14 -37.91 -9.20
C GLU A 1131 42.07 -37.07 -8.50
N PHE A 1132 42.03 -37.18 -7.17
CA PHE A 1132 41.09 -36.47 -6.30
C PHE A 1132 41.73 -36.27 -4.92
N ASN A 1133 41.21 -35.31 -4.17
CA ASN A 1133 41.58 -35.05 -2.78
C ASN A 1133 40.30 -35.11 -1.93
N TYR A 1134 40.36 -35.76 -0.76
CA TYR A 1134 39.23 -35.83 0.17
C TYR A 1134 39.67 -35.44 1.58
N ASN A 1135 38.96 -34.49 2.17
CA ASN A 1135 39.18 -34.04 3.53
C ASN A 1135 38.21 -34.74 4.49
N GLU A 1136 38.72 -35.71 5.26
CA GLU A 1136 37.95 -36.45 6.28
C GLU A 1136 37.30 -35.54 7.34
N VAL A 1137 37.87 -34.36 7.62
CA VAL A 1137 37.38 -33.45 8.67
C VAL A 1137 36.18 -32.63 8.20
N SER A 1138 36.25 -32.05 7.00
CA SER A 1138 35.16 -31.25 6.40
C SER A 1138 34.22 -32.06 5.50
N LYS A 1139 34.49 -33.37 5.33
CA LYS A 1139 33.79 -34.27 4.39
C LYS A 1139 33.72 -33.72 2.97
N THR A 1140 34.74 -32.99 2.54
CA THR A 1140 34.79 -32.36 1.21
C THR A 1140 35.62 -33.20 0.26
N LEU A 1141 35.03 -33.60 -0.86
CA LEU A 1141 35.72 -34.26 -1.98
C LEU A 1141 36.00 -33.23 -3.08
N THR A 1142 37.22 -33.19 -3.61
CA THR A 1142 37.63 -32.25 -4.66
C THR A 1142 38.36 -32.95 -5.80
N PHE A 1143 38.03 -32.60 -7.06
CA PHE A 1143 38.72 -33.08 -8.27
C PHE A 1143 38.47 -32.11 -9.44
N GLN A 1144 39.37 -32.08 -10.44
CA GLN A 1144 39.19 -31.25 -11.64
C GLN A 1144 38.74 -32.10 -12.84
N VAL A 1145 37.77 -31.62 -13.60
CA VAL A 1145 37.39 -32.18 -14.91
C VAL A 1145 37.68 -31.22 -16.05
N LYS A 1146 37.93 -31.77 -17.24
CA LYS A 1146 38.08 -31.02 -18.49
C LYS A 1146 37.13 -31.57 -19.53
N TRP A 1147 36.01 -30.85 -19.68
CA TRP A 1147 34.85 -31.26 -20.46
C TRP A 1147 34.74 -30.38 -21.69
N ASN A 1148 34.44 -30.96 -22.85
CA ASN A 1148 34.16 -30.20 -24.07
C ASN A 1148 32.68 -30.30 -24.38
N THR A 1149 31.99 -29.16 -24.47
CA THR A 1149 30.51 -29.09 -24.52
C THR A 1149 29.89 -29.59 -25.83
N SER A 1150 30.69 -30.13 -26.76
CA SER A 1150 30.18 -30.94 -27.88
C SER A 1150 29.91 -32.42 -27.52
N LYS A 1151 30.05 -32.79 -26.24
CA LYS A 1151 29.91 -34.17 -25.75
C LYS A 1151 29.37 -34.22 -24.31
N GLU A 1152 28.32 -34.99 -24.11
CA GLU A 1152 27.96 -35.68 -22.87
C GLU A 1152 29.20 -36.36 -22.22
N VAL A 1153 29.37 -36.25 -20.89
CA VAL A 1153 30.41 -36.98 -20.13
C VAL A 1153 29.98 -37.37 -18.71
N GLU A 1154 30.32 -38.61 -18.32
CA GLU A 1154 30.13 -39.19 -16.97
C GLU A 1154 31.30 -38.90 -16.01
N ALA A 1155 31.00 -38.73 -14.71
CA ALA A 1155 31.95 -38.80 -13.60
C ALA A 1155 31.51 -39.81 -12.51
N GLN A 1156 32.04 -41.04 -12.57
CA GLN A 1156 31.73 -42.14 -11.66
C GLN A 1156 32.57 -42.10 -10.38
N ILE A 1157 31.94 -41.80 -9.25
CA ILE A 1157 32.57 -41.70 -7.93
C ILE A 1157 32.16 -42.91 -7.09
N LYS A 1158 33.08 -43.88 -6.93
CA LYS A 1158 32.80 -45.12 -6.18
C LYS A 1158 33.44 -45.11 -4.79
N TYR A 1159 32.63 -45.31 -3.75
CA TYR A 1159 33.00 -45.20 -2.34
C TYR A 1159 32.73 -46.49 -1.55
#